data_AF-A0A973EYT1-F1
#
_entry.id   AF-A0A973EYT1-F1
#
_cell.length_a   1.000
_cell.length_b   1.000
_cell.length_c   1.000
_cell.angle_alpha   90.00
_cell.angle_beta   90.00
_cell.angle_gamma   90.00
#
_symmetry.space_group_name_H-M   'P 1'
#
loop_
_entity.id
_entity.type
_entity.pdbx_description
1 polymer ?
#
loop_
_entity_poly.entity_id
_entity_poly.type
_entity_poly.pdbx_seq_one_letter_code
_entity_poly.pdbx_strand_id
1 'polypeptide(L)'
;MAVDLLFETSWEVCNKVGGIHTVTSTKALKIVNELKDKYILIGPDVWREEGGNPEFLPDDSLFEEWKVRASAEGLRVKTGRWNIAGKPIVILIDFTPYFGQQNEIFAKFWETYKLDSISGQWDYIEPALFGYSAGKIIESFTSFYREHTNIVAQFHEWMTGTGILYIEQYAPWIATVFTTHATVLGRCIAGNNRPLYGKMKEFNPLQVAREFNVVAKQSLEKITASVADVFTTVSEITSKECSHFLGKEVDLITPNGFEDSFVPPPESFQTKRDEARKKLLKVAESVLGYPVAENAVLVANSGRYEFRNKGVDIFIDSLGELNRSGNLDKECVAFILIPAYHKGPRQDIIDYLYNNGPINGVDRFLTHCLHYPANDPVLQRINANGLQNNRESKVKIIFVPSYLNGNDGIFNMQYYELLIGFDLTIFPSYYEPWGYTPLESLMFSIPTVTTSLSGFGLWVKNYFRDPGNGIKIIERTDDNEKEVVSEIKDFIYLFIGLSDEEVAKAREKAHAISRIAMWDSLVKHYFEAYEISLTHSRERREEPREFAQLLESAELRIRKPHQIPVWKDIYVQSDVPEKLSALKELANNLWWSWNPDAENLFRRMDPSLWDEVQHNPKLLLEKIDYKRLLVLEDDDEFVADLENVFQAFRSYMARPVDTSKPSVAYFSMEFGIHPCLKLYSGGLGVLAGDYLKEASDSNVNITGIGLLYRFGYFRQKIGPRGEQLTIYEAEEFSRLPINPVKAENGSHLFVSIAWPGRTVKVRVWEAYIGKVRLVLLDTDFEDNSPEDRTVTHFLYGGDNENRLRQELILGIGGMRALAAMGIKPDLYHSNEGHSAFISLERLRILINDNHLTFNQALEVVRSSTLFTTHTPVPAGHDAFDEDLLRKYIGHYHSRMMISWDELMALGRCEGEADRKFNMSYLATRMSQEVNGVSKLHGEVSQGMFNKLWPGYLKEELFIGYVTNGVHYPTWIAPEWREVYKELVGTDNFDQTDRSLWDKLYTLDDRKVYEVKTKLKKSLFKIIRKKLQSDMMEKHVSPRTLLNIANHLDEKALTIGFARRFATYKRASLLFRDLDRLARIVNNPERPVQFIYAGKAHPHDGGGQDLIRRVFEVSQMPQFAGKVIFIENYDIELAKYLVRGVDIWLNTPTRPLEASGTSGEKAVMNGTIHFSVLDGWWVEGYRAYAGWALPKKKTFANPNLQDDIDAETIYNMLEFEIVPAFYSFNNQGIPVEWISHIKNT
;
A
#
# COMPACT_ATOMS: atom_id res chain seq x y z
N MET A 1 32.89 -19.34 33.87
CA MET A 1 33.41 -18.09 33.25
C MET A 1 32.22 -17.17 33.14
N ALA A 2 32.25 -15.96 33.70
CA ALA A 2 31.06 -15.12 33.72
C ALA A 2 30.73 -14.54 32.34
N VAL A 3 29.45 -14.50 31.98
CA VAL A 3 28.95 -13.92 30.72
C VAL A 3 29.07 -12.39 30.78
N ASP A 4 29.70 -11.78 29.78
CA ASP A 4 29.88 -10.32 29.70
C ASP A 4 28.71 -9.63 28.98
N LEU A 5 28.15 -10.29 27.97
CA LEU A 5 27.07 -9.80 27.11
C LEU A 5 26.26 -11.00 26.59
N LEU A 6 24.94 -10.95 26.72
CA LEU A 6 24.04 -12.02 26.28
C LEU A 6 23.05 -11.49 25.25
N PHE A 7 23.07 -12.08 24.06
CA PHE A 7 22.01 -11.94 23.08
C PHE A 7 21.06 -13.13 23.16
N GLU A 8 19.75 -12.88 23.23
CA GLU A 8 18.75 -13.94 23.15
C GLU A 8 17.77 -13.66 22.01
N THR A 9 17.83 -14.50 20.98
CA THR A 9 17.09 -14.33 19.73
C THR A 9 15.93 -15.30 19.66
N SER A 10 14.73 -14.77 19.42
CA SER A 10 13.54 -15.58 19.14
C SER A 10 12.59 -14.83 18.22
N TRP A 11 11.94 -15.56 17.31
CA TRP A 11 10.84 -15.03 16.50
C TRP A 11 9.68 -14.48 17.36
N GLU A 12 9.59 -14.93 18.61
CA GLU A 12 8.51 -14.58 19.52
C GLU A 12 8.84 -13.41 20.49
N VAL A 13 10.01 -12.76 20.39
CA VAL A 13 10.30 -11.55 21.18
C VAL A 13 9.42 -10.40 20.70
N CYS A 14 8.64 -9.81 21.61
CA CYS A 14 7.61 -8.80 21.29
C CYS A 14 6.61 -9.25 20.19
N ASN A 15 6.46 -10.56 19.98
CA ASN A 15 5.64 -11.11 18.90
C ASN A 15 5.01 -12.45 19.34
N LYS A 16 3.89 -12.40 20.04
CA LYS A 16 3.26 -13.61 20.59
C LYS A 16 2.69 -14.52 19.50
N VAL A 17 3.36 -15.65 19.25
CA VAL A 17 2.91 -16.69 18.30
C VAL A 17 2.58 -18.00 19.02
N GLY A 18 3.33 -18.34 20.07
CA GLY A 18 3.22 -19.62 20.76
C GLY A 18 3.73 -19.56 22.20
N GLY A 19 4.20 -20.71 22.69
CA GLY A 19 4.69 -20.84 24.07
C GLY A 19 6.10 -20.30 24.28
N ILE A 20 6.86 -20.00 23.22
CA ILE A 20 8.25 -19.51 23.37
C ILE A 20 8.25 -18.07 23.87
N HIS A 21 7.27 -17.27 23.42
CA HIS A 21 6.97 -15.95 23.99
C HIS A 21 6.88 -16.01 25.51
N THR A 22 6.12 -16.97 26.04
CA THR A 22 5.99 -17.18 27.49
C THR A 22 7.32 -17.54 28.13
N VAL A 23 8.12 -18.43 27.53
CA VAL A 23 9.46 -18.80 28.04
C VAL A 23 10.33 -17.56 28.19
N THR A 24 10.51 -16.82 27.10
CA THR A 24 11.49 -15.74 27.02
C THR A 24 11.02 -14.55 27.86
N SER A 25 9.72 -14.23 27.85
CA SER A 25 9.17 -13.12 28.65
C SER A 25 9.23 -13.38 30.16
N THR A 26 8.83 -14.58 30.62
CA THR A 26 8.81 -14.89 32.05
C THR A 26 10.22 -15.09 32.62
N LYS A 27 11.15 -15.60 31.81
CA LYS A 27 12.57 -15.77 32.19
C LYS A 27 13.32 -14.44 32.28
N ALA A 28 12.95 -13.47 31.45
CA ALA A 28 13.68 -12.21 31.27
C ALA A 28 13.97 -11.49 32.60
N LEU A 29 13.00 -11.43 33.53
CA LEU A 29 13.16 -10.76 34.82
C LEU A 29 14.37 -11.29 35.60
N LYS A 30 14.57 -12.62 35.65
CA LYS A 30 15.69 -13.22 36.39
C LYS A 30 17.03 -12.96 35.72
N ILE A 31 17.07 -13.00 34.38
CA ILE A 31 18.29 -12.70 33.64
C ILE A 31 18.67 -11.23 33.77
N VAL A 32 17.70 -10.30 33.72
CA VAL A 32 17.93 -8.87 33.94
C VAL A 32 18.49 -8.59 35.34
N ASN A 33 18.03 -9.30 36.37
CA ASN A 33 18.56 -9.12 37.71
C ASN A 33 20.07 -9.45 37.82
N GLU A 34 20.55 -10.41 37.04
CA GLU A 34 21.96 -10.84 37.01
C GLU A 34 22.81 -9.99 36.04
N LEU A 35 22.32 -9.78 34.80
CA LEU A 35 23.10 -9.16 33.71
C LEU A 35 22.75 -7.68 33.46
N LYS A 36 21.65 -7.17 34.00
CA LYS A 36 21.13 -5.80 33.78
C LYS A 36 21.01 -5.49 32.27
N ASP A 37 21.47 -4.33 31.82
CA ASP A 37 21.45 -3.90 30.43
C ASP A 37 22.46 -4.64 29.52
N LYS A 38 23.18 -5.64 30.04
CA LYS A 38 24.02 -6.56 29.24
C LYS A 38 23.22 -7.76 28.69
N TYR A 39 21.90 -7.76 28.88
CA TYR A 39 20.98 -8.73 28.31
C TYR A 39 20.12 -8.05 27.24
N ILE A 40 20.33 -8.45 25.98
CA ILE A 40 19.69 -7.88 24.81
C ILE A 40 18.87 -8.97 24.12
N LEU A 41 17.56 -8.77 24.00
CA LEU A 41 16.73 -9.65 23.18
C LEU A 41 16.63 -9.16 21.75
N ILE A 42 16.52 -10.11 20.82
CA ILE A 42 16.37 -9.83 19.39
C ILE A 42 15.08 -10.46 18.89
N GLY A 43 14.23 -9.63 18.26
CA GLY A 43 12.93 -10.02 17.72
C GLY A 43 12.67 -9.45 16.32
N PRO A 44 11.65 -9.93 15.61
CA PRO A 44 11.30 -9.44 14.27
C PRO A 44 10.43 -8.17 14.31
N ASP A 45 10.69 -7.19 13.45
CA ASP A 45 9.85 -5.99 13.25
C ASP A 45 8.69 -6.26 12.28
N VAL A 46 7.73 -7.06 12.74
CA VAL A 46 6.55 -7.50 11.96
C VAL A 46 5.27 -6.71 12.25
N TRP A 47 5.25 -5.92 13.32
CA TRP A 47 4.14 -5.03 13.66
C TRP A 47 4.30 -3.69 12.92
N ARG A 48 3.44 -3.46 11.93
CA ARG A 48 3.46 -2.28 11.04
C ARG A 48 2.17 -1.46 11.24
N GLU A 49 2.19 -0.13 11.11
CA GLU A 49 1.05 0.83 11.18
C GLU A 49 0.57 1.31 12.57
N GLU A 50 -0.41 2.22 12.56
CA GLU A 50 -0.95 2.94 13.73
C GLU A 50 -1.53 2.01 14.79
N GLY A 51 -1.18 2.28 16.05
CA GLY A 51 -1.40 1.43 17.22
C GLY A 51 -0.09 0.95 17.87
N GLY A 52 0.98 0.83 17.07
CA GLY A 52 2.28 0.34 17.55
C GLY A 52 2.24 -1.12 17.97
N ASN A 53 3.40 -1.67 18.34
CA ASN A 53 3.44 -2.98 19.00
C ASN A 53 3.11 -2.79 20.49
N PRO A 54 2.02 -3.37 21.02
CA PRO A 54 1.60 -3.15 22.41
C PRO A 54 2.62 -3.67 23.43
N GLU A 55 3.51 -4.58 23.02
CA GLU A 55 4.54 -5.14 23.87
C GLU A 55 5.90 -4.43 23.74
N PHE A 56 6.04 -3.42 22.88
CA PHE A 56 7.33 -2.76 22.67
C PHE A 56 7.29 -1.29 23.11
N LEU A 57 8.19 -0.92 24.02
CA LEU A 57 8.39 0.46 24.46
C LEU A 57 9.58 1.03 23.67
N PRO A 58 9.37 1.84 22.62
CA PRO A 58 10.46 2.40 21.84
C PRO A 58 11.36 3.32 22.69
N ASP A 59 12.67 3.21 22.50
CA ASP A 59 13.68 4.07 23.09
C ASP A 59 14.78 4.36 22.06
N ASP A 60 14.66 5.53 21.42
CA ASP A 60 15.57 5.95 20.36
C ASP A 60 16.94 6.38 20.88
N SER A 61 17.11 6.58 22.20
CA SER A 61 18.40 6.95 22.81
C SER A 61 19.34 5.75 22.97
N LEU A 62 18.80 4.53 22.94
CA LEU A 62 19.60 3.31 23.03
C LEU A 62 20.46 3.13 21.77
N PHE A 63 21.76 2.97 22.00
CA PHE A 63 22.78 2.64 21.00
C PHE A 63 22.83 3.58 19.80
N GLU A 64 22.63 4.89 20.00
CA GLU A 64 22.57 5.89 18.93
C GLU A 64 23.77 5.81 17.95
N GLU A 65 25.00 5.75 18.47
CA GLU A 65 26.21 5.67 17.64
C GLU A 65 26.28 4.39 16.81
N TRP A 66 25.91 3.25 17.39
CA TRP A 66 25.88 1.98 16.66
C TRP A 66 24.75 1.95 15.62
N LYS A 67 23.58 2.53 15.89
CA LYS A 67 22.48 2.59 14.91
C LYS A 67 22.87 3.32 13.63
N VAL A 68 23.71 4.36 13.73
CA VAL A 68 24.26 5.05 12.55
C VAL A 68 25.10 4.09 11.71
N ARG A 69 25.98 3.31 12.36
CA ARG A 69 26.78 2.28 11.68
C ARG A 69 25.92 1.17 11.08
N ALA A 70 24.98 0.63 11.85
CA ALA A 70 24.06 -0.41 11.39
C ALA A 70 23.30 0.06 10.14
N SER A 71 22.80 1.31 10.14
CA SER A 71 22.14 1.89 8.96
C SER A 71 23.08 2.02 7.75
N ALA A 72 24.36 2.35 7.96
CA ALA A 72 25.36 2.41 6.88
C ALA A 72 25.68 1.01 6.30
N GLU A 73 25.58 -0.04 7.12
CA GLU A 73 25.69 -1.45 6.72
C GLU A 73 24.39 -1.99 6.08
N GLY A 74 23.36 -1.15 5.95
CA GLY A 74 22.05 -1.52 5.39
C GLY A 74 21.13 -2.25 6.37
N LEU A 75 21.45 -2.26 7.66
CA LEU A 75 20.68 -2.92 8.72
C LEU A 75 19.68 -1.94 9.33
N ARG A 76 18.39 -2.28 9.27
CA ARG A 76 17.30 -1.46 9.81
C ARG A 76 16.78 -2.08 11.11
N VAL A 77 16.83 -1.31 12.19
CA VAL A 77 16.43 -1.75 13.53
C VAL A 77 15.65 -0.70 14.30
N LYS A 78 14.78 -1.16 15.22
CA LYS A 78 14.19 -0.36 16.28
C LYS A 78 14.77 -0.80 17.63
N THR A 79 15.12 0.16 18.48
CA THR A 79 15.63 -0.09 19.83
C THR A 79 14.60 0.32 20.87
N GLY A 80 14.52 -0.41 21.97
CA GLY A 80 13.55 -0.15 23.01
C GLY A 80 13.64 -1.15 24.15
N ARG A 81 12.54 -1.28 24.89
CA ARG A 81 12.38 -2.26 25.98
C ARG A 81 11.13 -3.08 25.78
N TRP A 82 11.17 -4.36 26.15
CA TRP A 82 9.97 -5.20 26.16
C TRP A 82 9.05 -4.76 27.31
N ASN A 83 7.78 -4.49 27.03
CA ASN A 83 6.74 -4.10 27.98
C ASN A 83 6.27 -5.28 28.85
N ILE A 84 7.20 -5.86 29.60
CA ILE A 84 7.00 -6.98 30.53
C ILE A 84 7.76 -6.72 31.83
N ALA A 85 7.60 -7.60 32.82
CA ALA A 85 8.38 -7.56 34.04
C ALA A 85 9.89 -7.59 33.73
N GLY A 86 10.65 -6.67 34.34
CA GLY A 86 12.10 -6.52 34.11
C GLY A 86 12.49 -5.54 33.00
N LYS A 87 11.57 -5.18 32.09
CA LYS A 87 11.80 -4.22 30.97
C LYS A 87 13.15 -4.42 30.26
N PRO A 88 13.49 -5.63 29.79
CA PRO A 88 14.78 -5.90 29.16
C PRO A 88 14.94 -5.12 27.85
N ILE A 89 16.19 -4.88 27.44
CA ILE A 89 16.51 -4.21 26.17
C ILE A 89 16.12 -5.12 25.00
N VAL A 90 15.52 -4.55 23.97
CA VAL A 90 15.11 -5.23 22.75
C VAL A 90 15.63 -4.51 21.51
N ILE A 91 16.11 -5.29 20.55
CA ILE A 91 16.37 -4.85 19.17
C ILE A 91 15.36 -5.58 18.26
N LEU A 92 14.47 -4.82 17.62
CA LEU A 92 13.56 -5.36 16.61
C LEU A 92 14.16 -5.15 15.22
N ILE A 93 14.24 -6.21 14.42
CA ILE A 93 14.94 -6.23 13.13
C ILE A 93 13.95 -6.23 11.97
N ASP A 94 14.14 -5.30 11.02
CA ASP A 94 13.51 -5.37 9.71
C ASP A 94 14.39 -6.16 8.74
N PHE A 95 13.99 -7.41 8.49
CA PHE A 95 14.68 -8.35 7.60
C PHE A 95 14.15 -8.34 6.17
N THR A 96 13.12 -7.54 5.88
CA THR A 96 12.49 -7.51 4.54
C THR A 96 13.35 -6.92 3.40
N PRO A 97 14.42 -6.14 3.64
CA PRO A 97 15.40 -5.84 2.60
C PRO A 97 16.02 -7.08 1.93
N TYR A 98 16.00 -8.24 2.59
CA TYR A 98 16.57 -9.49 2.06
C TYR A 98 15.60 -10.33 1.23
N PHE A 99 14.32 -9.94 1.08
CA PHE A 99 13.35 -10.72 0.29
C PHE A 99 13.81 -10.90 -1.18
N GLY A 100 14.42 -9.87 -1.77
CA GLY A 100 15.01 -9.97 -3.12
C GLY A 100 16.37 -10.67 -3.19
N GLN A 101 16.99 -10.98 -2.05
CA GLN A 101 18.33 -11.60 -1.96
C GLN A 101 18.27 -13.04 -1.42
N GLN A 102 17.08 -13.56 -1.14
CA GLN A 102 16.88 -14.88 -0.54
C GLN A 102 17.60 -16.02 -1.26
N ASN A 103 17.55 -16.02 -2.60
CA ASN A 103 18.16 -17.07 -3.41
C ASN A 103 19.69 -17.07 -3.27
N GLU A 104 20.31 -15.89 -3.22
CA GLU A 104 21.76 -15.77 -3.04
C GLU A 104 22.17 -16.22 -1.63
N ILE A 105 21.43 -15.79 -0.61
CA ILE A 105 21.69 -16.14 0.80
C ILE A 105 21.59 -17.66 0.99
N PHE A 106 20.50 -18.26 0.53
CA PHE A 106 20.29 -19.71 0.68
C PHE A 106 21.24 -20.55 -0.17
N ALA A 107 21.66 -20.07 -1.35
CA ALA A 107 22.70 -20.73 -2.13
C ALA A 107 24.03 -20.82 -1.36
N LYS A 108 24.44 -19.75 -0.68
CA LYS A 108 25.65 -19.74 0.16
C LYS A 108 25.54 -20.74 1.32
N PHE A 109 24.40 -20.79 2.01
CA PHE A 109 24.20 -21.78 3.07
C PHE A 109 24.17 -23.23 2.56
N TRP A 110 23.66 -23.47 1.35
CA TRP A 110 23.79 -24.77 0.70
C TRP A 110 25.25 -25.11 0.38
N GLU A 111 26.02 -24.18 -0.13
CA GLU A 111 27.44 -24.40 -0.46
C GLU A 111 28.25 -24.78 0.78
N THR A 112 28.10 -24.03 1.88
CA THR A 112 28.83 -24.25 3.14
C THR A 112 28.30 -25.43 3.96
N TYR A 113 27.00 -25.44 4.27
CA TYR A 113 26.41 -26.37 5.25
C TYR A 113 25.57 -27.48 4.63
N LYS A 114 25.34 -27.46 3.31
CA LYS A 114 24.36 -28.33 2.63
C LYS A 114 22.95 -28.16 3.19
N LEU A 115 22.61 -26.91 3.56
CA LEU A 115 21.27 -26.53 4.02
C LEU A 115 20.25 -26.65 2.88
N ASP A 116 19.39 -27.66 2.94
CA ASP A 116 18.30 -27.81 1.98
C ASP A 116 17.25 -26.73 2.26
N SER A 117 17.09 -25.81 1.32
CA SER A 117 16.13 -24.70 1.39
C SER A 117 15.18 -24.68 0.19
N ILE A 118 15.37 -25.59 -0.78
CA ILE A 118 14.66 -25.55 -2.08
C ILE A 118 13.17 -25.85 -1.94
N SER A 119 12.82 -26.63 -0.91
CA SER A 119 11.43 -26.95 -0.54
C SER A 119 10.83 -25.94 0.44
N GLY A 120 11.60 -24.95 0.88
CA GLY A 120 11.16 -23.93 1.83
C GLY A 120 10.13 -23.00 1.22
N GLN A 121 8.97 -22.89 1.86
CA GLN A 121 7.95 -21.89 1.52
C GLN A 121 8.15 -20.62 2.34
N TRP A 122 7.27 -19.62 2.20
CA TRP A 122 7.37 -18.35 2.93
C TRP A 122 7.38 -18.52 4.47
N ASP A 123 6.72 -19.55 4.98
CA ASP A 123 6.74 -19.92 6.39
C ASP A 123 8.09 -20.47 6.88
N TYR A 124 9.03 -20.75 5.96
CA TYR A 124 10.44 -21.04 6.21
C TYR A 124 11.33 -19.84 5.86
N ILE A 125 11.08 -19.19 4.72
CA ILE A 125 11.90 -18.10 4.19
C ILE A 125 11.94 -16.92 5.14
N GLU A 126 10.79 -16.42 5.61
CA GLU A 126 10.74 -15.25 6.50
C GLU A 126 11.52 -15.47 7.81
N PRO A 127 11.25 -16.53 8.59
CA PRO A 127 12.00 -16.77 9.81
C PRO A 127 13.49 -17.02 9.52
N ALA A 128 13.83 -17.76 8.47
CA ALA A 128 15.23 -18.01 8.12
C ALA A 128 15.98 -16.72 7.71
N LEU A 129 15.34 -15.77 7.03
CA LEU A 129 15.93 -14.45 6.74
C LEU A 129 16.03 -13.58 7.99
N PHE A 130 15.08 -13.69 8.93
CA PHE A 130 15.21 -13.07 10.25
C PHE A 130 16.42 -13.60 11.02
N GLY A 131 16.60 -14.93 11.09
CA GLY A 131 17.77 -15.53 11.74
C GLY A 131 19.09 -15.06 11.12
N TYR A 132 19.17 -15.02 9.79
CA TYR A 132 20.32 -14.47 9.06
C TYR A 132 20.60 -13.02 9.47
N SER A 133 19.55 -12.19 9.49
CA SER A 133 19.64 -10.77 9.87
C SER A 133 20.04 -10.58 11.34
N ALA A 134 19.57 -11.44 12.24
CA ALA A 134 19.96 -11.44 13.64
C ALA A 134 21.45 -11.75 13.81
N GLY A 135 21.99 -12.71 13.05
CA GLY A 135 23.43 -12.98 13.00
C GLY A 135 24.24 -11.75 12.58
N LYS A 136 23.82 -11.06 11.50
CA LYS A 136 24.46 -9.81 11.04
C LYS A 136 24.43 -8.70 12.08
N ILE A 137 23.30 -8.55 12.78
CA ILE A 137 23.15 -7.53 13.83
C ILE A 137 24.08 -7.83 15.01
N ILE A 138 24.17 -9.09 15.44
CA ILE A 138 25.08 -9.50 16.52
C ILE A 138 26.54 -9.26 16.13
N GLU A 139 26.93 -9.61 14.90
CA GLU A 139 28.27 -9.32 14.36
C GLU A 139 28.55 -7.80 14.34
N SER A 140 27.63 -7.00 13.77
CA SER A 140 27.75 -5.54 13.67
C SER A 140 27.90 -4.89 15.05
N PHE A 141 27.04 -5.27 16.00
CA PHE A 141 27.03 -4.74 17.37
C PHE A 141 28.32 -5.07 18.10
N THR A 142 28.75 -6.33 18.08
CA THR A 142 29.96 -6.79 18.80
C THR A 142 31.26 -6.33 18.15
N SER A 143 31.24 -6.06 16.84
CA SER A 143 32.36 -5.44 16.13
C SER A 143 32.49 -3.94 16.41
N PHE A 144 31.40 -3.29 16.85
CA PHE A 144 31.38 -1.89 17.29
C PHE A 144 31.79 -1.78 18.77
N TYR A 145 31.11 -2.51 19.66
CA TYR A 145 31.40 -2.55 21.11
C TYR A 145 32.39 -3.66 21.45
N ARG A 146 33.68 -3.39 21.20
CA ARG A 146 34.78 -4.37 21.29
C ARG A 146 35.24 -4.66 22.72
N GLU A 147 34.71 -3.97 23.72
CA GLU A 147 35.04 -4.12 25.13
C GLU A 147 34.55 -5.44 25.73
N HIS A 148 33.60 -6.12 25.09
CA HIS A 148 33.05 -7.38 25.55
C HIS A 148 33.85 -8.58 25.02
N THR A 149 34.21 -9.52 25.91
CA THR A 149 35.06 -10.67 25.57
C THR A 149 34.33 -12.01 25.70
N ASN A 150 33.46 -12.17 26.70
CA ASN A 150 32.65 -13.36 26.92
C ASN A 150 31.22 -13.13 26.41
N ILE A 151 31.04 -13.16 25.09
CA ILE A 151 29.75 -12.92 24.44
C ILE A 151 29.06 -14.25 24.17
N VAL A 152 27.78 -14.36 24.56
CA VAL A 152 26.92 -15.52 24.28
C VAL A 152 25.73 -15.08 23.44
N ALA A 153 25.40 -15.85 22.41
CA ALA A 153 24.21 -15.68 21.59
C ALA A 153 23.35 -16.95 21.66
N GLN A 154 22.20 -16.84 22.34
CA GLN A 154 21.20 -17.89 22.42
C GLN A 154 20.15 -17.73 21.32
N PHE A 155 19.83 -18.83 20.65
CA PHE A 155 18.86 -18.91 19.56
C PHE A 155 17.80 -19.96 19.90
N HIS A 156 16.54 -19.55 19.88
CA HIS A 156 15.41 -20.43 20.13
C HIS A 156 14.79 -20.90 18.83
N GLU A 157 14.62 -22.23 18.71
CA GLU A 157 14.01 -22.93 17.58
C GLU A 157 14.68 -22.76 16.22
N TRP A 158 14.36 -23.69 15.31
CA TRP A 158 14.90 -23.72 13.95
C TRP A 158 14.71 -22.40 13.18
N MET A 159 13.66 -21.63 13.50
CA MET A 159 13.34 -20.34 12.91
C MET A 159 14.46 -19.32 13.04
N THR A 160 15.34 -19.47 14.02
CA THR A 160 16.47 -18.55 14.25
C THR A 160 17.83 -19.17 13.90
N GLY A 161 17.83 -20.42 13.41
CA GLY A 161 19.04 -21.23 13.22
C GLY A 161 20.03 -20.71 12.19
N THR A 162 19.55 -20.01 11.15
CA THR A 162 20.43 -19.32 10.18
C THR A 162 21.30 -18.25 10.83
N GLY A 163 20.92 -17.71 12.00
CA GLY A 163 21.76 -16.81 12.78
C GLY A 163 22.98 -17.50 13.38
N ILE A 164 22.83 -18.75 13.83
CA ILE A 164 23.97 -19.58 14.28
C ILE A 164 24.89 -19.89 13.11
N LEU A 165 24.32 -20.29 11.97
CA LEU A 165 25.12 -20.57 10.76
C LEU A 165 25.89 -19.32 10.32
N TYR A 166 25.27 -18.15 10.38
CA TYR A 166 25.95 -16.89 10.09
C TYR A 166 27.09 -16.60 11.08
N ILE A 167 26.83 -16.72 12.39
CA ILE A 167 27.83 -16.43 13.43
C ILE A 167 29.01 -17.39 13.32
N GLU A 168 28.80 -18.67 13.08
CA GLU A 168 29.90 -19.62 12.93
C GLU A 168 30.82 -19.25 11.76
N GLN A 169 30.25 -18.77 10.65
CA GLN A 169 31.02 -18.38 9.47
C GLN A 169 31.73 -17.03 9.62
N TYR A 170 31.08 -16.02 10.21
CA TYR A 170 31.54 -14.63 10.15
C TYR A 170 31.97 -14.05 11.50
N ALA A 171 31.49 -14.61 12.62
CA ALA A 171 31.81 -14.17 13.98
C ALA A 171 32.09 -15.35 14.94
N PRO A 172 33.02 -16.28 14.61
CA PRO A 172 33.20 -17.55 15.34
C PRO A 172 33.64 -17.42 16.80
N TRP A 173 34.06 -16.20 17.21
CA TRP A 173 34.40 -15.85 18.59
C TRP A 173 33.16 -15.66 19.50
N ILE A 174 31.95 -15.67 18.95
CA ILE A 174 30.73 -15.57 19.75
C ILE A 174 30.27 -16.98 20.11
N ALA A 175 30.08 -17.25 21.41
CA ALA A 175 29.59 -18.55 21.85
C ALA A 175 28.10 -18.69 21.52
N THR A 176 27.71 -19.83 20.96
CA THR A 176 26.32 -20.05 20.50
C THR A 176 25.59 -21.10 21.33
N VAL A 177 24.34 -20.81 21.70
CA VAL A 177 23.45 -21.79 22.35
C VAL A 177 22.20 -21.97 21.50
N PHE A 178 21.89 -23.20 21.13
CA PHE A 178 20.65 -23.54 20.43
C PHE A 178 19.69 -24.26 21.37
N THR A 179 18.45 -23.78 21.46
CA THR A 179 17.39 -24.46 22.22
C THR A 179 16.23 -24.83 21.31
N THR A 180 16.03 -26.14 21.08
CA THR A 180 14.78 -26.63 20.46
C THR A 180 13.75 -26.93 21.54
N HIS A 181 12.57 -26.34 21.43
CA HIS A 181 11.44 -26.60 22.33
C HIS A 181 10.59 -27.77 21.83
N ALA A 182 10.67 -28.11 20.54
CA ALA A 182 10.02 -29.27 19.96
C ALA A 182 10.69 -29.64 18.63
N THR A 183 10.84 -30.94 18.35
CA THR A 183 11.36 -31.33 17.03
C THR A 183 10.31 -31.13 15.94
N VAL A 184 10.74 -30.67 14.75
CA VAL A 184 9.84 -30.50 13.60
C VAL A 184 9.15 -31.83 13.25
N LEU A 185 9.91 -32.93 13.21
CA LEU A 185 9.38 -34.25 12.86
C LEU A 185 8.49 -34.84 13.95
N GLY A 186 8.83 -34.68 15.24
CA GLY A 186 8.00 -35.16 16.33
C GLY A 186 6.59 -34.56 16.25
N ARG A 187 6.50 -33.24 16.05
CA ARG A 187 5.21 -32.55 15.88
C ARG A 187 4.44 -33.04 14.65
N CYS A 188 5.11 -33.25 13.51
CA CYS A 188 4.47 -33.72 12.28
C CYS A 188 3.93 -35.15 12.40
N ILE A 189 4.72 -36.08 12.96
CA ILE A 189 4.32 -37.48 13.16
C ILE A 189 3.10 -37.55 14.08
N ALA A 190 3.19 -36.89 15.24
CA ALA A 190 2.12 -36.86 16.23
C ALA A 190 0.83 -36.22 15.67
N GLY A 191 0.97 -35.09 14.96
CA GLY A 191 -0.17 -34.36 14.38
C GLY A 191 -0.89 -35.11 13.26
N ASN A 192 -0.20 -36.05 12.59
CA ASN A 192 -0.75 -36.85 11.48
C ASN A 192 -1.21 -38.25 11.92
N ASN A 193 -1.60 -38.42 13.19
CA ASN A 193 -2.15 -39.66 13.73
C ASN A 193 -1.22 -40.88 13.65
N ARG A 194 0.10 -40.68 13.57
CA ARG A 194 1.07 -41.78 13.59
C ARG A 194 1.61 -42.00 15.00
N PRO A 195 1.82 -43.26 15.44
CA PRO A 195 2.35 -43.56 16.77
C PRO A 195 3.81 -43.11 16.87
N LEU A 196 4.06 -42.02 17.62
CA LEU A 196 5.38 -41.43 17.76
C LEU A 196 6.23 -42.22 18.75
N TYR A 197 5.80 -42.35 20.00
CA TYR A 197 6.68 -42.78 21.09
C TYR A 197 6.96 -44.29 21.07
N GLY A 198 5.97 -45.12 20.73
CA GLY A 198 6.11 -46.57 20.64
C GLY A 198 6.86 -47.03 19.38
N LYS A 199 6.87 -46.24 18.31
CA LYS A 199 7.47 -46.59 17.01
C LYS A 199 8.55 -45.62 16.51
N MET A 200 9.07 -44.75 17.37
CA MET A 200 10.04 -43.70 16.99
C MET A 200 11.21 -44.24 16.16
N LYS A 201 11.77 -45.39 16.58
CA LYS A 201 12.93 -46.03 15.94
C LYS A 201 12.64 -46.58 14.53
N GLU A 202 11.39 -46.78 14.16
CA GLU A 202 10.98 -47.26 12.84
C GLU A 202 10.99 -46.13 11.78
N PHE A 203 10.96 -44.86 12.21
CA PHE A 203 10.94 -43.73 11.29
C PHE A 203 12.34 -43.34 10.83
N ASN A 204 12.54 -43.32 9.50
CA ASN A 204 13.70 -42.68 8.90
C ASN A 204 13.47 -41.15 8.82
N PRO A 205 14.30 -40.31 9.49
CA PRO A 205 14.05 -38.87 9.57
C PRO A 205 13.96 -38.17 8.21
N LEU A 206 14.84 -38.51 7.26
CA LEU A 206 14.86 -37.88 5.93
C LEU A 206 13.66 -38.26 5.08
N GLN A 207 13.25 -39.53 5.13
CA GLN A 207 12.06 -40.00 4.42
C GLN A 207 10.80 -39.33 4.98
N VAL A 208 10.66 -39.30 6.31
CA VAL A 208 9.49 -38.70 6.95
C VAL A 208 9.43 -37.18 6.72
N ALA A 209 10.58 -36.50 6.71
CA ALA A 209 10.65 -35.09 6.35
C ALA A 209 10.13 -34.82 4.92
N ARG A 210 10.44 -35.70 3.96
CA ARG A 210 9.92 -35.63 2.59
C ARG A 210 8.43 -35.93 2.52
N GLU A 211 7.96 -36.96 3.23
CA GLU A 211 6.53 -37.34 3.28
C GLU A 211 5.66 -36.18 3.78
N PHE A 212 6.13 -35.43 4.77
CA PHE A 212 5.41 -34.27 5.32
C PHE A 212 5.78 -32.93 4.69
N ASN A 213 6.63 -32.93 3.66
CA ASN A 213 7.11 -31.71 2.99
C ASN A 213 7.72 -30.66 3.94
N VAL A 214 8.53 -31.11 4.91
CA VAL A 214 9.21 -30.27 5.91
C VAL A 214 10.73 -30.41 5.86
N VAL A 215 11.28 -30.86 4.73
CA VAL A 215 12.72 -31.10 4.53
C VAL A 215 13.53 -29.86 4.88
N ALA A 216 13.13 -28.67 4.41
CA ALA A 216 13.88 -27.45 4.67
C ALA A 216 13.97 -27.09 6.16
N LYS A 217 12.84 -27.18 6.87
CA LYS A 217 12.77 -26.92 8.33
C LYS A 217 13.59 -27.94 9.11
N GLN A 218 13.46 -29.22 8.78
CA GLN A 218 14.20 -30.30 9.43
C GLN A 218 15.71 -30.20 9.16
N SER A 219 16.10 -29.84 7.92
CA SER A 219 17.50 -29.63 7.54
C SER A 219 18.10 -28.48 8.35
N LEU A 220 17.41 -27.34 8.44
CA LEU A 220 17.86 -26.21 9.24
C LEU A 220 17.97 -26.56 10.73
N GLU A 221 16.95 -27.20 11.31
CA GLU A 221 16.96 -27.62 12.72
C GLU A 221 18.15 -28.55 13.02
N LYS A 222 18.35 -29.57 12.18
CA LYS A 222 19.42 -30.56 12.34
C LYS A 222 20.81 -29.95 12.22
N ILE A 223 21.04 -29.14 11.19
CA ILE A 223 22.35 -28.51 10.95
C ILE A 223 22.65 -27.53 12.09
N THR A 224 21.67 -26.70 12.47
CA THR A 224 21.81 -25.74 13.58
C THR A 224 22.18 -26.43 14.88
N ALA A 225 21.46 -27.52 15.24
CA ALA A 225 21.80 -28.31 16.41
C ALA A 225 23.24 -28.81 16.36
N SER A 226 23.70 -29.30 15.21
CA SER A 226 25.06 -29.81 15.02
C SER A 226 26.13 -28.72 15.16
N VAL A 227 25.88 -27.54 14.60
CA VAL A 227 26.84 -26.41 14.53
C VAL A 227 26.94 -25.63 15.83
N ALA A 228 25.84 -25.51 16.59
CA ALA A 228 25.84 -24.76 17.85
C ALA A 228 26.84 -25.32 18.87
N ASP A 229 27.50 -24.43 19.63
CA ASP A 229 28.45 -24.84 20.67
C ASP A 229 27.78 -25.65 21.77
N VAL A 230 26.56 -25.27 22.14
CA VAL A 230 25.73 -26.01 23.09
C VAL A 230 24.34 -26.17 22.52
N PHE A 231 23.85 -27.41 22.50
CA PHE A 231 22.51 -27.76 22.09
C PHE A 231 21.66 -28.20 23.30
N THR A 232 20.50 -27.57 23.46
CA THR A 232 19.62 -27.75 24.62
C THR A 232 18.18 -28.05 24.20
N THR A 233 17.42 -28.66 25.10
CA THR A 233 15.97 -28.85 24.96
C THR A 233 15.29 -28.75 26.32
N VAL A 234 13.95 -28.73 26.34
CA VAL A 234 13.17 -28.38 27.54
C VAL A 234 12.76 -29.58 28.39
N SER A 235 12.93 -30.82 27.90
CA SER A 235 12.55 -32.01 28.64
C SER A 235 13.29 -33.28 28.19
N GLU A 236 13.26 -34.30 29.06
CA GLU A 236 13.82 -35.62 28.80
C GLU A 236 13.16 -36.35 27.62
N ILE A 237 11.84 -36.17 27.44
CA ILE A 237 11.11 -36.81 26.35
C ILE A 237 11.53 -36.21 25.00
N THR A 238 11.70 -34.89 24.92
CA THR A 238 12.18 -34.21 23.72
C THR A 238 13.65 -34.45 23.47
N SER A 239 14.46 -34.67 24.51
CA SER A 239 15.88 -35.08 24.36
C SER A 239 16.02 -36.39 23.56
N LYS A 240 15.17 -37.38 23.87
CA LYS A 240 15.11 -38.65 23.12
C LYS A 240 14.71 -38.46 21.66
N GLU A 241 13.79 -37.54 21.38
CA GLU A 241 13.41 -37.18 20.01
C GLU A 241 14.58 -36.54 19.24
N CYS A 242 15.31 -35.62 19.89
CA CYS A 242 16.44 -34.93 19.28
C CYS A 242 17.55 -35.90 18.88
N SER A 243 17.91 -36.84 19.77
CA SER A 243 18.89 -37.88 19.49
C SER A 243 18.55 -38.67 18.22
N HIS A 244 17.27 -39.06 18.05
CA HIS A 244 16.84 -39.84 16.89
C HIS A 244 16.66 -38.99 15.61
N PHE A 245 15.93 -37.88 15.67
CA PHE A 245 15.54 -37.11 14.48
C PHE A 245 16.60 -36.13 14.00
N LEU A 246 17.38 -35.57 14.91
CA LEU A 246 18.46 -34.62 14.58
C LEU A 246 19.82 -35.33 14.52
N GLY A 247 19.97 -36.46 15.21
CA GLY A 247 21.23 -37.21 15.23
C GLY A 247 22.29 -36.57 16.13
N LYS A 248 21.88 -35.73 17.10
CA LYS A 248 22.74 -35.11 18.11
C LYS A 248 22.08 -35.27 19.49
N GLU A 249 22.86 -35.76 20.45
CA GLU A 249 22.47 -35.79 21.86
C GLU A 249 22.42 -34.37 22.41
N VAL A 250 21.47 -34.11 23.30
CA VAL A 250 21.31 -32.81 23.95
C VAL A 250 22.37 -32.66 25.05
N ASP A 251 23.11 -31.57 25.04
CA ASP A 251 24.17 -31.29 26.01
C ASP A 251 23.60 -31.00 27.40
N LEU A 252 22.49 -30.27 27.47
CA LEU A 252 21.81 -29.92 28.72
C LEU A 252 20.30 -29.74 28.52
N ILE A 253 19.52 -30.17 29.51
CA ILE A 253 18.08 -29.89 29.56
C ILE A 253 17.87 -28.58 30.31
N THR A 254 17.08 -27.67 29.72
CA THR A 254 16.72 -26.37 30.27
C THR A 254 15.20 -26.32 30.52
N PRO A 255 14.72 -26.88 31.66
CA PRO A 255 13.29 -26.91 31.96
C PRO A 255 12.70 -25.51 32.03
N ASN A 256 11.46 -25.42 31.58
CA ASN A 256 10.73 -24.18 31.46
C ASN A 256 10.09 -23.78 32.79
N GLY A 257 10.41 -22.59 33.29
CA GLY A 257 9.81 -22.04 34.51
C GLY A 257 8.68 -21.05 34.24
N PHE A 258 8.11 -20.52 35.32
CA PHE A 258 7.15 -19.42 35.30
C PHE A 258 7.49 -18.36 36.36
N GLU A 259 6.87 -17.18 36.25
CA GLU A 259 7.05 -16.01 37.15
C GLU A 259 5.70 -15.56 37.74
N ASP A 260 5.68 -15.12 39.00
CA ASP A 260 4.45 -14.85 39.76
C ASP A 260 3.71 -13.59 39.31
N SER A 261 4.39 -12.69 38.59
CA SER A 261 3.87 -11.36 38.22
C SER A 261 2.54 -11.35 37.44
N PHE A 262 2.12 -12.49 36.86
CA PHE A 262 0.89 -12.62 36.09
C PHE A 262 -0.33 -13.02 36.94
N VAL A 263 -0.11 -13.52 38.16
CA VAL A 263 -1.19 -13.96 39.06
C VAL A 263 -1.65 -12.76 39.90
N PRO A 264 -2.97 -12.48 39.98
CA PRO A 264 -3.47 -11.42 40.84
C PRO A 264 -3.08 -11.60 42.30
N PRO A 265 -2.74 -10.52 43.03
CA PRO A 265 -2.43 -10.63 44.45
C PRO A 265 -3.65 -11.13 45.25
N PRO A 266 -3.44 -11.78 46.41
CA PRO A 266 -4.50 -12.41 47.19
C PRO A 266 -5.70 -11.50 47.50
N GLU A 267 -5.48 -10.21 47.75
CA GLU A 267 -6.54 -9.23 48.00
C GLU A 267 -7.52 -9.00 46.83
N SER A 268 -7.09 -9.23 45.59
CA SER A 268 -7.87 -8.98 44.37
C SER A 268 -8.29 -10.26 43.64
N PHE A 269 -7.78 -11.41 44.09
CA PHE A 269 -7.91 -12.69 43.39
C PHE A 269 -9.38 -13.11 43.25
N GLN A 270 -10.16 -13.07 44.33
CA GLN A 270 -11.56 -13.48 44.30
C GLN A 270 -12.41 -12.55 43.42
N THR A 271 -12.21 -11.23 43.53
CA THR A 271 -12.93 -10.24 42.72
C THR A 271 -12.71 -10.47 41.22
N LYS A 272 -11.45 -10.66 40.80
CA LYS A 272 -11.12 -10.93 39.39
C LYS A 272 -11.68 -12.28 38.91
N ARG A 273 -11.70 -13.30 39.78
CA ARG A 273 -12.36 -14.58 39.49
C ARG A 273 -13.85 -14.39 39.20
N ASP A 274 -14.54 -13.63 40.03
CA ASP A 274 -15.98 -13.41 39.90
C ASP A 274 -16.33 -12.62 38.62
N GLU A 275 -15.52 -11.62 38.27
CA GLU A 275 -15.64 -10.87 37.01
C GLU A 275 -15.46 -11.77 35.78
N ALA A 276 -14.39 -12.57 35.77
CA ALA A 276 -14.09 -13.52 34.70
C ALA A 276 -15.23 -14.54 34.52
N ARG A 277 -15.68 -15.13 35.63
CA ARG A 277 -16.76 -16.12 35.65
C ARG A 277 -18.07 -15.54 35.14
N LYS A 278 -18.42 -14.32 35.56
CA LYS A 278 -19.63 -13.63 35.08
C LYS A 278 -19.57 -13.39 33.58
N LYS A 279 -18.40 -13.00 33.05
CA LYS A 279 -18.21 -12.80 31.61
C LYS A 279 -18.34 -14.11 30.83
N LEU A 280 -17.71 -15.19 31.30
CA LEU A 280 -17.80 -16.53 30.70
C LEU A 280 -19.25 -17.02 30.63
N LEU A 281 -20.00 -16.90 31.73
CA LEU A 281 -21.42 -17.28 31.78
C LEU A 281 -22.26 -16.44 30.81
N LYS A 282 -22.09 -15.10 30.79
CA LYS A 282 -22.85 -14.22 29.89
C LYS A 282 -22.60 -14.55 28.41
N VAL A 283 -21.36 -14.87 28.04
CA VAL A 283 -21.04 -15.31 26.67
C VAL A 283 -21.64 -16.69 26.40
N ALA A 284 -21.56 -17.62 27.35
CA ALA A 284 -22.19 -18.93 27.20
C ALA A 284 -23.69 -18.83 26.93
N GLU A 285 -24.40 -18.02 27.70
CA GLU A 285 -25.83 -17.77 27.51
C GLU A 285 -26.10 -17.22 26.11
N SER A 286 -25.32 -16.22 25.67
CA SER A 286 -25.47 -15.60 24.34
C SER A 286 -25.31 -16.58 23.18
N VAL A 287 -24.37 -17.52 23.29
CA VAL A 287 -24.13 -18.58 22.30
C VAL A 287 -25.27 -19.60 22.35
N LEU A 288 -25.66 -20.05 23.55
CA LEU A 288 -26.65 -21.11 23.73
C LEU A 288 -28.08 -20.66 23.39
N GLY A 289 -28.40 -19.38 23.56
CA GLY A 289 -29.74 -18.84 23.39
C GLY A 289 -30.62 -18.92 24.65
N TYR A 290 -30.07 -19.33 25.80
CA TYR A 290 -30.80 -19.51 27.05
C TYR A 290 -29.90 -19.38 28.29
N PRO A 291 -30.46 -19.10 29.48
CA PRO A 291 -29.68 -18.96 30.73
C PRO A 291 -28.94 -20.23 31.15
N VAL A 292 -27.75 -20.07 31.74
CA VAL A 292 -26.92 -21.14 32.30
C VAL A 292 -27.01 -21.11 33.82
N ALA A 293 -26.94 -22.26 34.50
CA ALA A 293 -26.98 -22.29 35.95
C ALA A 293 -25.78 -21.55 36.58
N GLU A 294 -25.99 -20.70 37.59
CA GLU A 294 -24.91 -19.93 38.26
C GLU A 294 -23.86 -20.85 38.92
N ASN A 295 -24.30 -22.01 39.41
CA ASN A 295 -23.45 -23.03 40.02
C ASN A 295 -22.84 -24.02 39.00
N ALA A 296 -22.92 -23.76 37.70
CA ALA A 296 -22.33 -24.61 36.67
C ALA A 296 -20.80 -24.71 36.82
N VAL A 297 -20.24 -25.91 36.66
CA VAL A 297 -18.79 -26.12 36.66
C VAL A 297 -18.24 -25.73 35.29
N LEU A 298 -17.34 -24.75 35.27
CA LEU A 298 -16.69 -24.27 34.04
C LEU A 298 -15.39 -25.03 33.81
N VAL A 299 -15.32 -25.75 32.69
CA VAL A 299 -14.16 -26.57 32.31
C VAL A 299 -13.50 -25.96 31.08
N ALA A 300 -12.17 -25.91 31.02
CA ALA A 300 -11.45 -25.40 29.85
C ALA A 300 -10.43 -26.37 29.27
N ASN A 301 -10.32 -26.36 27.95
CA ASN A 301 -9.16 -26.79 27.19
C ASN A 301 -8.69 -25.59 26.33
N SER A 302 -7.39 -25.38 26.25
CA SER A 302 -6.80 -24.22 25.56
C SER A 302 -5.40 -24.55 25.03
N GLY A 303 -4.97 -23.81 24.01
CA GLY A 303 -3.67 -23.99 23.39
C GLY A 303 -3.69 -23.71 21.88
N ARG A 304 -2.66 -24.19 21.17
CA ARG A 304 -2.62 -24.16 19.70
C ARG A 304 -3.63 -25.14 19.12
N TYR A 305 -4.10 -24.87 17.90
CA TYR A 305 -5.01 -25.77 17.19
C TYR A 305 -4.29 -27.00 16.63
N GLU A 306 -3.80 -27.85 17.54
CA GLU A 306 -3.24 -29.16 17.24
C GLU A 306 -4.20 -30.23 17.79
N PHE A 307 -5.23 -30.56 17.01
CA PHE A 307 -6.42 -31.31 17.42
C PHE A 307 -6.11 -32.57 18.25
N ARG A 308 -5.19 -33.42 17.79
CA ARG A 308 -4.73 -34.62 18.52
C ARG A 308 -3.63 -34.33 19.55
N ASN A 309 -2.63 -33.54 19.19
CA ASN A 309 -1.46 -33.30 20.05
C ASN A 309 -1.85 -32.66 21.37
N LYS A 310 -2.79 -31.71 21.35
CA LYS A 310 -3.35 -31.06 22.55
C LYS A 310 -4.51 -31.83 23.18
N GLY A 311 -4.88 -32.98 22.60
CA GLY A 311 -5.93 -33.86 23.12
C GLY A 311 -7.32 -33.25 23.05
N VAL A 312 -7.59 -32.40 22.07
CA VAL A 312 -8.91 -31.77 21.88
C VAL A 312 -9.93 -32.83 21.48
N ASP A 313 -9.51 -33.79 20.65
CA ASP A 313 -10.27 -34.99 20.29
C ASP A 313 -10.77 -35.75 21.53
N ILE A 314 -9.85 -36.17 22.39
CA ILE A 314 -10.18 -36.97 23.57
C ILE A 314 -10.87 -36.15 24.66
N PHE A 315 -10.64 -34.85 24.74
CA PHE A 315 -11.41 -33.95 25.60
C PHE A 315 -12.89 -33.96 25.19
N ILE A 316 -13.18 -33.83 23.89
CA ILE A 316 -14.56 -33.88 23.38
C ILE A 316 -15.16 -35.28 23.57
N ASP A 317 -14.41 -36.35 23.32
CA ASP A 317 -14.87 -37.73 23.54
C ASP A 317 -15.24 -37.97 25.02
N SER A 318 -14.44 -37.44 25.94
CA SER A 318 -14.69 -37.51 27.40
C SER A 318 -15.98 -36.77 27.79
N LEU A 319 -16.23 -35.59 27.22
CA LEU A 319 -17.48 -34.86 27.41
C LEU A 319 -18.68 -35.61 26.82
N GLY A 320 -18.49 -36.26 25.66
CA GLY A 320 -19.50 -37.12 25.04
C GLY A 320 -19.87 -38.30 25.93
N GLU A 321 -18.88 -38.98 26.51
CA GLU A 321 -19.11 -40.08 27.45
C GLU A 321 -19.77 -39.61 28.75
N LEU A 322 -19.35 -38.46 29.28
CA LEU A 322 -19.95 -37.82 30.45
C LEU A 322 -21.44 -37.47 30.21
N ASN A 323 -21.77 -36.96 29.03
CA ASN A 323 -23.16 -36.65 28.66
C ASN A 323 -24.05 -37.90 28.55
N ARG A 324 -23.48 -39.05 28.14
CA ARG A 324 -24.21 -40.33 27.99
C ARG A 324 -24.40 -41.10 29.31
N SER A 325 -23.44 -41.00 30.23
CA SER A 325 -23.39 -41.79 31.48
C SER A 325 -24.28 -41.26 32.61
N GLY A 326 -25.15 -40.27 32.32
CA GLY A 326 -25.68 -39.29 33.28
C GLY A 326 -26.34 -39.77 34.57
N ASN A 327 -25.91 -39.14 35.67
CA ASN A 327 -26.72 -38.21 36.46
C ASN A 327 -25.76 -37.17 37.09
N LEU A 328 -25.77 -35.92 36.58
CA LEU A 328 -24.91 -34.83 37.09
C LEU A 328 -25.74 -33.87 37.96
N ASP A 329 -25.25 -33.58 39.16
CA ASP A 329 -25.92 -32.67 40.11
C ASP A 329 -25.79 -31.20 39.71
N LYS A 330 -24.74 -30.84 38.96
CA LYS A 330 -24.49 -29.49 38.42
C LYS A 330 -24.32 -29.54 36.90
N GLU A 331 -24.60 -28.43 36.23
CA GLU A 331 -24.27 -28.28 34.80
C GLU A 331 -22.74 -28.20 34.63
N CYS A 332 -22.22 -28.75 33.53
CA CYS A 332 -20.82 -28.66 33.11
C CYS A 332 -20.78 -27.88 31.80
N VAL A 333 -20.12 -26.72 31.80
CA VAL A 333 -19.93 -25.90 30.58
C VAL A 333 -18.46 -25.93 30.21
N ALA A 334 -18.15 -26.67 29.15
CA ALA A 334 -16.81 -26.80 28.61
C ALA A 334 -16.51 -25.70 27.58
N PHE A 335 -15.34 -25.09 27.68
CA PHE A 335 -14.83 -24.12 26.71
C PHE A 335 -13.59 -24.69 26.01
N ILE A 336 -13.58 -24.60 24.69
CA ILE A 336 -12.40 -24.83 23.86
C ILE A 336 -11.88 -23.46 23.44
N LEU A 337 -10.81 -22.99 24.09
CA LEU A 337 -10.18 -21.69 23.87
C LEU A 337 -8.96 -21.86 22.95
N ILE A 338 -9.23 -22.18 21.69
CA ILE A 338 -8.21 -22.53 20.70
C ILE A 338 -8.43 -21.68 19.43
N PRO A 339 -7.49 -20.82 19.03
CA PRO A 339 -7.63 -19.97 17.84
C PRO A 339 -7.73 -20.83 16.57
N ALA A 340 -8.65 -20.48 15.67
CA ALA A 340 -8.85 -21.17 14.38
C ALA A 340 -8.97 -20.18 13.21
N TYR A 341 -9.11 -20.72 12.00
CA TYR A 341 -9.29 -19.90 10.81
C TYR A 341 -10.73 -19.33 10.73
N HIS A 342 -10.92 -18.12 11.25
CA HIS A 342 -12.22 -17.43 11.36
C HIS A 342 -12.33 -16.18 10.48
N LYS A 343 -13.57 -15.76 10.22
CA LYS A 343 -14.01 -14.59 9.44
C LYS A 343 -14.36 -13.37 10.31
N GLY A 344 -14.29 -13.52 11.63
CA GLY A 344 -14.60 -12.46 12.61
C GLY A 344 -15.62 -12.91 13.67
N PRO A 345 -15.89 -12.05 14.66
CA PRO A 345 -16.88 -12.32 15.71
C PRO A 345 -18.29 -12.42 15.13
N ARG A 346 -19.16 -13.19 15.80
CA ARG A 346 -20.56 -13.30 15.41
C ARG A 346 -21.35 -12.05 15.77
N GLN A 347 -22.01 -11.46 14.79
CA GLN A 347 -22.77 -10.22 14.97
C GLN A 347 -23.93 -10.39 15.96
N ASP A 348 -24.64 -11.53 15.95
CA ASP A 348 -25.76 -11.77 16.85
C ASP A 348 -25.33 -11.84 18.33
N ILE A 349 -24.09 -12.27 18.60
CA ILE A 349 -23.50 -12.25 19.94
C ILE A 349 -23.10 -10.83 20.34
N ILE A 350 -22.45 -10.07 19.43
CA ILE A 350 -22.11 -8.66 19.66
C ILE A 350 -23.35 -7.86 20.01
N ASP A 351 -24.43 -8.03 19.25
CA ASP A 351 -25.65 -7.26 19.43
C ASP A 351 -26.27 -7.52 20.81
N TYR A 352 -26.29 -8.77 21.26
CA TYR A 352 -26.77 -9.12 22.61
C TYR A 352 -25.84 -8.58 23.73
N LEU A 353 -24.52 -8.72 23.56
CA LEU A 353 -23.57 -8.35 24.61
C LEU A 353 -23.42 -6.83 24.78
N TYR A 354 -23.51 -6.07 23.66
CA TYR A 354 -23.11 -4.66 23.60
C TYR A 354 -24.17 -3.72 23.02
N ASN A 355 -25.11 -4.19 22.18
CA ASN A 355 -26.08 -3.33 21.48
C ASN A 355 -27.55 -3.54 21.92
N ASN A 356 -27.80 -4.22 23.04
CA ASN A 356 -29.15 -4.56 23.52
C ASN A 356 -30.03 -5.33 22.51
N GLY A 357 -29.41 -6.14 21.64
CA GLY A 357 -30.09 -7.01 20.70
C GLY A 357 -30.72 -8.25 21.36
N PRO A 358 -31.63 -8.95 20.66
CA PRO A 358 -32.27 -10.16 21.16
C PRO A 358 -31.32 -11.36 21.18
N ILE A 359 -31.56 -12.30 22.09
CA ILE A 359 -30.83 -13.56 22.19
C ILE A 359 -31.48 -14.64 21.30
N ASN A 360 -30.73 -15.19 20.35
CA ASN A 360 -31.32 -15.97 19.25
C ASN A 360 -30.79 -17.42 19.15
N GLY A 361 -29.60 -17.71 19.68
CA GLY A 361 -29.03 -19.06 19.71
C GLY A 361 -28.88 -19.71 18.32
N VAL A 362 -28.56 -18.92 17.29
CA VAL A 362 -28.51 -19.33 15.87
C VAL A 362 -27.52 -20.48 15.63
N ASP A 363 -26.29 -20.32 16.12
CA ASP A 363 -25.31 -21.37 16.28
C ASP A 363 -25.03 -21.51 17.79
N ARG A 364 -25.07 -22.73 18.33
CA ARG A 364 -24.95 -22.99 19.77
C ARG A 364 -23.56 -23.40 20.21
N PHE A 365 -22.57 -23.36 19.33
CA PHE A 365 -21.21 -23.82 19.59
C PHE A 365 -20.19 -22.71 19.42
N LEU A 366 -20.31 -21.89 18.37
CA LEU A 366 -19.26 -20.94 17.98
C LEU A 366 -19.46 -19.54 18.55
N THR A 367 -18.38 -18.88 18.98
CA THR A 367 -18.38 -17.44 19.25
C THR A 367 -18.02 -16.58 18.02
N HIS A 368 -17.31 -17.16 17.06
CA HIS A 368 -16.83 -16.50 15.84
C HIS A 368 -17.14 -17.35 14.61
N CYS A 369 -17.29 -16.72 13.44
CA CYS A 369 -17.64 -17.41 12.20
C CYS A 369 -16.42 -18.12 11.61
N LEU A 370 -16.40 -19.45 11.50
CA LEU A 370 -15.31 -20.18 10.83
C LEU A 370 -15.36 -20.03 9.30
N HIS A 371 -14.20 -20.14 8.65
CA HIS A 371 -14.14 -20.19 7.18
C HIS A 371 -14.77 -21.46 6.60
N TYR A 372 -14.48 -22.62 7.20
CA TYR A 372 -14.91 -23.95 6.75
C TYR A 372 -15.54 -24.78 7.89
N PRO A 373 -16.68 -24.36 8.47
CA PRO A 373 -17.26 -25.00 9.65
C PRO A 373 -17.61 -26.49 9.43
N ALA A 374 -18.03 -26.87 8.23
CA ALA A 374 -18.36 -28.27 7.92
C ALA A 374 -17.15 -29.22 7.96
N ASN A 375 -15.94 -28.69 7.76
CA ASN A 375 -14.69 -29.44 7.73
C ASN A 375 -13.86 -29.26 9.01
N ASP A 376 -14.37 -28.49 9.98
CA ASP A 376 -13.65 -28.22 11.22
C ASP A 376 -13.62 -29.47 12.13
N PRO A 377 -12.42 -29.97 12.54
CA PRO A 377 -12.30 -31.19 13.33
C PRO A 377 -13.02 -31.14 14.68
N VAL A 378 -13.03 -29.98 15.35
CA VAL A 378 -13.72 -29.79 16.63
C VAL A 378 -15.23 -29.94 16.44
N LEU A 379 -15.82 -29.24 15.47
CA LEU A 379 -17.25 -29.33 15.20
C LEU A 379 -17.68 -30.73 14.73
N GLN A 380 -16.88 -31.38 13.87
CA GLN A 380 -17.14 -32.76 13.44
C GLN A 380 -17.12 -33.73 14.63
N ARG A 381 -16.18 -33.58 15.55
CA ARG A 381 -16.05 -34.45 16.73
C ARG A 381 -17.14 -34.21 17.78
N ILE A 382 -17.57 -32.95 17.96
CA ILE A 382 -18.73 -32.58 18.78
C ILE A 382 -19.98 -33.30 18.26
N ASN A 383 -20.22 -33.21 16.95
CA ASN A 383 -21.35 -33.86 16.30
C ASN A 383 -21.28 -35.40 16.40
N ALA A 384 -20.10 -35.98 16.18
CA ALA A 384 -19.87 -37.43 16.31
C ALA A 384 -20.18 -37.96 17.72
N ASN A 385 -20.02 -37.13 18.75
CA ASN A 385 -20.34 -37.46 20.14
C ASN A 385 -21.79 -37.17 20.55
N GLY A 386 -22.61 -36.60 19.67
CA GLY A 386 -24.00 -36.25 19.96
C GLY A 386 -24.17 -35.10 20.95
N LEU A 387 -23.17 -34.21 21.07
CA LEU A 387 -23.26 -33.03 21.92
C LEU A 387 -24.06 -31.93 21.20
N GLN A 388 -25.30 -31.69 21.63
CA GLN A 388 -26.24 -30.80 20.92
C GLN A 388 -26.47 -29.44 21.60
N ASN A 389 -25.96 -29.24 22.82
CA ASN A 389 -26.24 -28.04 23.62
C ASN A 389 -27.75 -27.73 23.77
N ASN A 390 -28.59 -28.77 23.84
CA ASN A 390 -30.01 -28.62 24.16
C ASN A 390 -30.19 -28.17 25.61
N ARG A 391 -31.26 -27.43 25.92
CA ARG A 391 -31.49 -26.85 27.26
C ARG A 391 -31.42 -27.89 28.38
N GLU A 392 -31.92 -29.09 28.13
CA GLU A 392 -32.00 -30.20 29.08
C GLU A 392 -30.67 -30.92 29.33
N SER A 393 -29.71 -30.81 28.40
CA SER A 393 -28.41 -31.48 28.54
C SER A 393 -27.61 -30.85 29.68
N LYS A 394 -27.01 -31.66 30.56
CA LYS A 394 -26.15 -31.17 31.64
C LYS A 394 -24.73 -30.85 31.20
N VAL A 395 -24.30 -31.30 30.02
CA VAL A 395 -22.97 -31.04 29.47
C VAL A 395 -23.11 -30.12 28.25
N LYS A 396 -22.56 -28.92 28.35
CA LYS A 396 -22.53 -27.92 27.28
C LYS A 396 -21.10 -27.75 26.78
N ILE A 397 -20.94 -27.39 25.51
CA ILE A 397 -19.63 -27.12 24.93
C ILE A 397 -19.63 -25.85 24.07
N ILE A 398 -18.66 -24.97 24.28
CA ILE A 398 -18.50 -23.70 23.55
C ILE A 398 -17.11 -23.67 22.93
N PHE A 399 -17.05 -23.42 21.63
CA PHE A 399 -15.82 -23.25 20.89
C PHE A 399 -15.55 -21.76 20.67
N VAL A 400 -14.38 -21.33 21.12
CA VAL A 400 -13.85 -19.97 20.97
C VAL A 400 -12.68 -20.00 20.00
N PRO A 401 -12.93 -19.87 18.69
CA PRO A 401 -11.90 -20.01 17.68
C PRO A 401 -11.07 -18.73 17.46
N SER A 402 -10.76 -17.97 18.51
CA SER A 402 -10.05 -16.68 18.43
C SER A 402 -9.00 -16.54 19.53
N TYR A 403 -7.98 -15.70 19.31
CA TYR A 403 -7.01 -15.35 20.33
C TYR A 403 -7.61 -14.40 21.37
N LEU A 404 -7.43 -14.70 22.66
CA LEU A 404 -7.89 -13.87 23.78
C LEU A 404 -6.82 -12.86 24.18
N ASN A 405 -6.69 -11.84 23.34
CA ASN A 405 -5.70 -10.77 23.44
C ASN A 405 -6.31 -9.43 23.89
N GLY A 406 -7.54 -9.45 24.41
CA GLY A 406 -8.27 -8.25 24.86
C GLY A 406 -9.07 -7.51 23.77
N ASN A 407 -9.01 -7.92 22.50
CA ASN A 407 -9.75 -7.26 21.41
C ASN A 407 -10.41 -8.24 20.42
N ASP A 408 -10.84 -9.41 20.89
CA ASP A 408 -11.49 -10.44 20.06
C ASP A 408 -12.92 -10.06 19.60
N GLY A 409 -13.51 -9.00 20.15
CA GLY A 409 -14.85 -8.54 19.82
C GLY A 409 -15.98 -9.20 20.62
N ILE A 410 -15.72 -10.35 21.27
CA ILE A 410 -16.71 -11.06 22.10
C ILE A 410 -16.38 -10.92 23.58
N PHE A 411 -15.21 -11.38 24.01
CA PHE A 411 -14.80 -11.31 25.41
C PHE A 411 -14.17 -9.96 25.75
N ASN A 412 -13.27 -9.47 24.90
CA ASN A 412 -12.47 -8.27 25.13
C ASN A 412 -11.71 -8.31 26.47
N MET A 413 -11.22 -9.49 26.83
CA MET A 413 -10.39 -9.76 28.01
C MET A 413 -9.19 -10.62 27.60
N GLN A 414 -8.05 -10.43 28.26
CA GLN A 414 -6.86 -11.25 28.03
C GLN A 414 -7.08 -12.68 28.52
N TYR A 415 -6.35 -13.65 27.95
CA TYR A 415 -6.43 -15.06 28.34
C TYR A 415 -6.34 -15.28 29.86
N TYR A 416 -5.38 -14.68 30.54
CA TYR A 416 -5.20 -14.86 31.99
C TYR A 416 -6.32 -14.21 32.83
N GLU A 417 -6.93 -13.14 32.31
CA GLU A 417 -8.08 -12.50 32.96
C GLU A 417 -9.33 -13.38 32.87
N LEU A 418 -9.42 -14.28 31.88
CA LEU A 418 -10.49 -15.26 31.77
C LEU A 418 -10.15 -16.60 32.44
N LEU A 419 -8.89 -17.02 32.38
CA LEU A 419 -8.42 -18.30 32.93
C LEU A 419 -8.84 -18.45 34.40
N ILE A 420 -8.65 -17.39 35.19
CA ILE A 420 -9.01 -17.35 36.61
C ILE A 420 -10.50 -17.63 36.89
N GLY A 421 -11.39 -17.53 35.90
CA GLY A 421 -12.82 -17.81 36.06
C GLY A 421 -13.18 -19.31 36.00
N PHE A 422 -12.29 -20.16 35.48
CA PHE A 422 -12.56 -21.60 35.33
C PHE A 422 -12.43 -22.38 36.63
N ASP A 423 -13.17 -23.48 36.75
CA ASP A 423 -13.14 -24.38 37.91
C ASP A 423 -12.17 -25.53 37.70
N LEU A 424 -12.02 -25.99 36.46
CA LEU A 424 -11.18 -27.12 36.09
C LEU A 424 -10.60 -26.94 34.69
N THR A 425 -9.37 -27.41 34.46
CA THR A 425 -8.75 -27.41 33.13
C THR A 425 -8.27 -28.80 32.73
N ILE A 426 -8.48 -29.19 31.48
CA ILE A 426 -8.18 -30.52 30.96
C ILE A 426 -7.24 -30.38 29.77
N PHE A 427 -5.97 -30.77 29.94
CA PHE A 427 -4.94 -30.74 28.89
C PHE A 427 -4.39 -32.15 28.68
N PRO A 428 -5.17 -33.04 28.06
CA PRO A 428 -4.79 -34.42 27.96
C PRO A 428 -3.88 -34.55 26.73
N SER A 429 -2.70 -33.96 26.74
CA SER A 429 -1.86 -33.86 25.54
C SER A 429 -1.23 -35.20 25.14
N TYR A 430 -1.10 -35.43 23.85
CA TYR A 430 -0.35 -36.55 23.27
C TYR A 430 1.09 -36.14 22.99
N TYR A 431 1.29 -34.94 22.44
CA TYR A 431 2.59 -34.38 22.12
C TYR A 431 2.72 -33.01 22.79
N GLU A 432 3.44 -32.97 23.90
CA GLU A 432 3.65 -31.75 24.67
C GLU A 432 5.05 -31.74 25.30
N PRO A 433 6.03 -31.15 24.61
CA PRO A 433 7.44 -31.15 25.03
C PRO A 433 7.66 -30.67 26.47
N TRP A 434 6.91 -29.66 26.91
CA TRP A 434 6.86 -29.22 28.30
C TRP A 434 5.43 -29.32 28.84
N GLY A 435 4.62 -28.28 28.70
CA GLY A 435 3.27 -28.24 29.26
C GLY A 435 3.03 -26.94 30.01
N TYR A 436 3.03 -25.83 29.26
CA TYR A 436 2.79 -24.50 29.81
C TYR A 436 1.36 -24.33 30.29
N THR A 437 0.37 -24.71 29.49
CA THR A 437 -1.03 -24.52 29.85
C THR A 437 -1.42 -25.22 31.17
N PRO A 438 -0.95 -26.46 31.43
CA PRO A 438 -1.10 -27.07 32.75
C PRO A 438 -0.43 -26.28 33.88
N LEU A 439 0.82 -25.84 33.70
CA LEU A 439 1.57 -25.06 34.70
C LEU A 439 0.88 -23.72 35.00
N GLU A 440 0.46 -23.00 33.96
CA GLU A 440 -0.28 -21.74 34.06
C GLU A 440 -1.58 -21.95 34.86
N SER A 441 -2.36 -22.98 34.55
CA SER A 441 -3.63 -23.24 35.24
C SER A 441 -3.44 -23.49 36.74
N LEU A 442 -2.44 -24.28 37.11
CA LEU A 442 -2.10 -24.54 38.50
C LEU A 442 -1.66 -23.26 39.24
N MET A 443 -0.91 -22.37 38.58
CA MET A 443 -0.53 -21.06 39.13
C MET A 443 -1.75 -20.19 39.46
N PHE A 444 -2.79 -20.22 38.61
CA PHE A 444 -4.08 -19.55 38.89
C PHE A 444 -4.96 -20.35 39.87
N SER A 445 -4.38 -21.30 40.61
CA SER A 445 -5.06 -22.17 41.57
C SER A 445 -6.22 -22.94 40.94
N ILE A 446 -6.07 -23.37 39.68
CA ILE A 446 -7.09 -24.13 38.95
C ILE A 446 -6.62 -25.59 38.87
N PRO A 447 -7.36 -26.54 39.47
CA PRO A 447 -7.04 -27.95 39.34
C PRO A 447 -6.98 -28.40 37.88
N THR A 448 -6.04 -29.29 37.57
CA THR A 448 -5.70 -29.61 36.17
C THR A 448 -5.56 -31.10 35.90
N VAL A 449 -6.01 -31.56 34.73
CA VAL A 449 -5.68 -32.89 34.20
C VAL A 449 -4.59 -32.77 33.13
N THR A 450 -3.54 -33.59 33.21
CA THR A 450 -2.49 -33.72 32.20
C THR A 450 -2.08 -35.19 32.00
N THR A 451 -1.07 -35.47 31.18
CA THR A 451 -0.67 -36.84 30.81
C THR A 451 0.79 -37.15 31.16
N SER A 452 1.16 -38.43 31.16
CA SER A 452 2.55 -38.87 31.28
C SER A 452 3.39 -38.64 30.01
N LEU A 453 2.79 -38.15 28.91
CA LEU A 453 3.49 -37.71 27.71
C LEU A 453 3.74 -36.19 27.68
N SER A 454 3.28 -35.45 28.69
CA SER A 454 3.67 -34.07 28.93
C SER A 454 4.96 -34.00 29.76
N GLY A 455 5.93 -33.21 29.31
CA GLY A 455 7.16 -32.95 30.07
C GLY A 455 6.92 -32.42 31.49
N PHE A 456 5.94 -31.52 31.65
CA PHE A 456 5.53 -30.98 32.95
C PHE A 456 4.80 -32.03 33.80
N GLY A 457 3.94 -32.86 33.19
CA GLY A 457 3.31 -33.99 33.88
C GLY A 457 4.35 -34.95 34.49
N LEU A 458 5.39 -35.30 33.72
CA LEU A 458 6.52 -36.09 34.21
C LEU A 458 7.33 -35.37 35.29
N TRP A 459 7.55 -34.07 35.15
CA TRP A 459 8.23 -33.25 36.16
C TRP A 459 7.49 -33.30 37.50
N VAL A 460 6.18 -33.05 37.51
CA VAL A 460 5.37 -33.11 38.75
C VAL A 460 5.43 -34.51 39.38
N LYS A 461 5.33 -35.57 38.57
CA LYS A 461 5.39 -36.97 39.06
C LYS A 461 6.71 -37.27 39.79
N ASN A 462 7.81 -36.64 39.38
CA ASN A 462 9.14 -36.86 39.95
C ASN A 462 9.42 -35.96 41.17
N TYR A 463 8.91 -34.73 41.17
CA TYR A 463 9.31 -33.69 42.12
C TYR A 463 8.23 -33.29 43.15
N PHE A 464 6.98 -33.73 43.00
CA PHE A 464 5.90 -33.44 43.94
C PHE A 464 5.23 -34.72 44.46
N ARG A 465 5.12 -34.86 45.78
CA ARG A 465 4.47 -36.01 46.42
C ARG A 465 3.05 -35.67 46.82
N ASP A 466 2.11 -36.57 46.56
CA ASP A 466 0.69 -36.47 46.93
C ASP A 466 0.00 -35.19 46.41
N PRO A 467 -0.30 -35.14 45.09
CA PRO A 467 -0.99 -34.00 44.48
C PRO A 467 -2.45 -33.84 44.91
N GLY A 468 -3.06 -34.85 45.54
CA GLY A 468 -4.50 -34.89 45.81
C GLY A 468 -5.33 -34.65 44.54
N ASN A 469 -6.41 -33.87 44.67
CA ASN A 469 -7.24 -33.43 43.55
C ASN A 469 -6.72 -32.16 42.85
N GLY A 470 -5.52 -31.68 43.19
CA GLY A 470 -4.94 -30.47 42.58
C GLY A 470 -4.40 -30.70 41.16
N ILE A 471 -3.88 -31.89 40.87
CA ILE A 471 -3.53 -32.31 39.51
C ILE A 471 -3.76 -33.82 39.35
N LYS A 472 -4.28 -34.24 38.20
CA LYS A 472 -4.39 -35.64 37.80
C LYS A 472 -3.51 -35.89 36.58
N ILE A 473 -2.51 -36.75 36.72
CA ILE A 473 -1.60 -37.17 35.65
C ILE A 473 -2.08 -38.54 35.16
N ILE A 474 -2.60 -38.60 33.94
CA ILE A 474 -3.13 -39.82 33.33
C ILE A 474 -2.03 -40.50 32.52
N GLU A 475 -1.90 -41.82 32.66
CA GLU A 475 -0.96 -42.56 31.83
C GLU A 475 -1.46 -42.61 30.38
N ARG A 476 -0.65 -42.13 29.43
CA ARG A 476 -1.01 -42.12 28.01
C ARG A 476 0.05 -42.81 27.16
N THR A 477 -0.39 -43.64 26.23
CA THR A 477 0.42 -44.36 25.25
C THR A 477 -0.19 -44.19 23.86
N ASP A 478 0.38 -44.87 22.86
CA ASP A 478 -0.13 -44.85 21.49
C ASP A 478 -1.47 -45.59 21.33
N ASP A 479 -1.80 -46.49 22.26
CA ASP A 479 -2.86 -47.50 22.09
C ASP A 479 -3.97 -47.47 23.17
N ASN A 480 -3.88 -46.58 24.17
CA ASN A 480 -4.77 -46.57 25.35
C ASN A 480 -5.80 -45.42 25.38
N GLU A 481 -6.25 -44.96 24.21
CA GLU A 481 -7.12 -43.77 24.10
C GLU A 481 -8.43 -43.92 24.91
N LYS A 482 -9.04 -45.11 24.93
CA LYS A 482 -10.30 -45.37 25.64
C LYS A 482 -10.14 -45.27 27.15
N GLU A 483 -9.04 -45.79 27.68
CA GLU A 483 -8.70 -45.71 29.09
C GLU A 483 -8.50 -44.26 29.50
N VAL A 484 -7.79 -43.47 28.69
CA VAL A 484 -7.57 -42.04 28.93
C VAL A 484 -8.90 -41.27 28.94
N VAL A 485 -9.78 -41.52 27.97
CA VAL A 485 -11.12 -40.89 27.90
C VAL A 485 -11.94 -41.23 29.16
N SER A 486 -11.95 -42.50 29.57
CA SER A 486 -12.66 -42.91 30.79
C SER A 486 -12.11 -42.20 32.03
N GLU A 487 -10.78 -42.14 32.20
CA GLU A 487 -10.16 -41.48 33.36
C GLU A 487 -10.44 -39.97 33.41
N ILE A 488 -10.45 -39.29 32.26
CA ILE A 488 -10.81 -37.86 32.18
C ILE A 488 -12.27 -37.66 32.61
N LYS A 489 -13.19 -38.46 32.04
CA LYS A 489 -14.62 -38.42 32.39
C LYS A 489 -14.83 -38.69 33.89
N ASP A 490 -14.14 -39.67 34.46
CA ASP A 490 -14.26 -40.01 35.89
C ASP A 490 -13.76 -38.87 36.77
N PHE A 491 -12.69 -38.20 36.37
CA PHE A 491 -12.18 -37.04 37.11
C PHE A 491 -13.11 -35.83 37.02
N ILE A 492 -13.69 -35.54 35.85
CA ILE A 492 -14.69 -34.47 35.71
C ILE A 492 -15.93 -34.79 36.56
N TYR A 493 -16.42 -36.03 36.52
CA TYR A 493 -17.56 -36.47 37.34
C TYR A 493 -17.27 -36.32 38.84
N LEU A 494 -16.11 -36.80 39.29
CA LEU A 494 -15.64 -36.64 40.67
C LEU A 494 -15.60 -35.16 41.07
N PHE A 495 -15.00 -34.30 40.24
CA PHE A 495 -14.84 -32.89 40.55
C PHE A 495 -16.17 -32.14 40.67
N ILE A 496 -17.14 -32.47 39.81
CA ILE A 496 -18.51 -31.91 39.87
C ILE A 496 -19.19 -32.23 41.21
N GLY A 497 -18.92 -33.41 41.77
CA GLY A 497 -19.47 -33.89 43.04
C GLY A 497 -18.75 -33.39 44.30
N LEU A 498 -17.63 -32.68 44.18
CA LEU A 498 -16.91 -32.15 45.34
C LEU A 498 -17.69 -31.04 46.05
N SER A 499 -17.56 -31.00 47.38
CA SER A 499 -18.00 -29.88 48.21
C SER A 499 -17.10 -28.65 48.04
N ASP A 500 -17.59 -27.46 48.39
CA ASP A 500 -16.81 -26.22 48.26
C ASP A 500 -15.50 -26.25 49.07
N GLU A 501 -15.47 -26.97 50.21
CA GLU A 501 -14.25 -27.16 51.01
C GLU A 501 -13.23 -28.06 50.31
N GLU A 502 -13.68 -29.13 49.65
CA GLU A 502 -12.82 -30.02 48.86
C GLU A 502 -12.28 -29.33 47.61
N VAL A 503 -13.09 -28.49 46.96
CA VAL A 503 -12.66 -27.64 45.85
C VAL A 503 -11.60 -26.66 46.34
N ALA A 504 -11.79 -25.99 47.48
CA ALA A 504 -10.79 -25.09 48.06
C ALA A 504 -9.45 -25.80 48.31
N LYS A 505 -9.49 -27.01 48.91
CA LYS A 505 -8.28 -27.84 49.11
C LYS A 505 -7.60 -28.23 47.79
N ALA A 506 -8.38 -28.58 46.77
CA ALA A 506 -7.83 -28.88 45.44
C ALA A 506 -7.12 -27.67 44.83
N ARG A 507 -7.69 -26.47 44.97
CA ARG A 507 -7.11 -25.20 44.50
C ARG A 507 -5.82 -24.84 45.24
N GLU A 508 -5.79 -25.02 46.57
CA GLU A 508 -4.57 -24.84 47.38
C GLU A 508 -3.46 -25.80 46.94
N LYS A 509 -3.80 -27.08 46.72
CA LYS A 509 -2.86 -28.08 46.19
C LYS A 509 -2.36 -27.70 44.80
N ALA A 510 -3.24 -27.24 43.91
CA ALA A 510 -2.87 -26.79 42.57
C ALA A 510 -1.81 -25.68 42.64
N HIS A 511 -2.03 -24.66 43.46
CA HIS A 511 -1.07 -23.57 43.68
C HIS A 511 0.24 -24.05 44.33
N ALA A 512 0.20 -25.03 45.24
CA ALA A 512 1.41 -25.58 45.84
C ALA A 512 2.28 -26.35 44.82
N ILE A 513 1.64 -27.09 43.90
CA ILE A 513 2.33 -27.88 42.86
C ILE A 513 3.09 -26.96 41.90
N SER A 514 2.49 -25.85 41.48
CA SER A 514 3.13 -24.95 40.51
C SER A 514 4.46 -24.35 41.00
N ARG A 515 4.67 -24.26 42.33
CA ARG A 515 5.90 -23.71 42.94
C ARG A 515 7.17 -24.49 42.64
N ILE A 516 7.08 -25.76 42.23
CA ILE A 516 8.27 -26.57 41.90
C ILE A 516 8.85 -26.24 40.51
N ALA A 517 8.19 -25.37 39.75
CA ALA A 517 8.59 -24.97 38.41
C ALA A 517 8.77 -23.44 38.29
N MET A 518 9.25 -22.79 39.36
CA MET A 518 9.55 -21.34 39.35
C MET A 518 10.91 -21.05 38.74
N TRP A 519 11.02 -19.93 38.00
CA TRP A 519 12.29 -19.49 37.41
C TRP A 519 13.42 -19.29 38.43
N ASP A 520 13.11 -18.95 39.68
CA ASP A 520 14.09 -18.86 40.79
C ASP A 520 14.96 -20.12 40.92
N SER A 521 14.41 -21.28 40.56
CA SER A 521 15.09 -22.57 40.67
C SER A 521 15.62 -23.09 39.33
N LEU A 522 14.95 -22.75 38.22
CA LEU A 522 15.21 -23.33 36.90
C LEU A 522 16.14 -22.49 36.02
N VAL A 523 16.26 -21.18 36.26
CA VAL A 523 17.12 -20.29 35.45
C VAL A 523 18.60 -20.69 35.50
N LYS A 524 19.04 -21.35 36.57
CA LYS A 524 20.43 -21.84 36.73
C LYS A 524 20.88 -22.75 35.59
N HIS A 525 19.98 -23.53 34.99
CA HIS A 525 20.31 -24.42 33.87
C HIS A 525 20.66 -23.62 32.61
N TYR A 526 20.08 -22.43 32.42
CA TYR A 526 20.46 -21.56 31.31
C TYR A 526 21.87 -20.98 31.51
N PHE A 527 22.20 -20.53 32.73
CA PHE A 527 23.56 -20.06 33.03
C PHE A 527 24.60 -21.17 32.88
N GLU A 528 24.28 -22.39 33.28
CA GLU A 528 25.14 -23.57 33.05
C GLU A 528 25.39 -23.79 31.55
N ALA A 529 24.35 -23.74 30.71
CA ALA A 529 24.51 -23.81 29.25
C ALA A 529 25.43 -22.71 28.70
N TYR A 530 25.29 -21.48 29.21
CA TYR A 530 26.15 -20.36 28.79
C TYR A 530 27.61 -20.59 29.17
N GLU A 531 27.89 -21.08 30.37
CA GLU A 531 29.27 -21.38 30.80
C GLU A 531 29.93 -22.50 29.97
N ILE A 532 29.16 -23.54 29.61
CA ILE A 532 29.64 -24.60 28.72
C ILE A 532 29.95 -24.03 27.33
N SER A 533 29.08 -23.17 26.78
CA SER A 533 29.29 -22.57 25.46
C SER A 533 30.54 -21.67 25.40
N LEU A 534 30.83 -20.93 26.47
CA LEU A 534 32.05 -20.14 26.60
C LEU A 534 33.30 -21.02 26.68
N THR A 535 33.17 -22.22 27.25
CA THR A 535 34.27 -23.19 27.32
C THR A 535 34.56 -23.79 25.93
N HIS A 536 33.53 -24.17 25.18
CA HIS A 536 33.67 -24.71 23.81
C HIS A 536 34.24 -23.68 22.81
N SER A 537 33.83 -22.42 22.92
CA SER A 537 34.31 -21.34 22.04
C SER A 537 35.68 -20.77 22.41
N ARG A 538 36.32 -21.26 23.50
CA ARG A 538 37.52 -20.64 24.09
C ARG A 538 38.66 -20.46 23.08
N GLU A 539 38.99 -21.51 22.32
CA GLU A 539 40.09 -21.46 21.35
C GLU A 539 39.81 -20.42 20.27
N ARG A 540 38.59 -20.40 19.71
CA ARG A 540 38.16 -19.42 18.69
C ARG A 540 38.09 -17.99 19.23
N ARG A 541 37.90 -17.81 20.54
CA ARG A 541 37.88 -16.49 21.20
C ARG A 541 39.27 -15.90 21.44
N GLU A 542 40.27 -16.76 21.58
CA GLU A 542 41.67 -16.37 21.81
C GLU A 542 42.42 -16.06 20.50
N GLU A 543 41.84 -16.38 19.33
CA GLU A 543 42.41 -16.07 18.01
C GLU A 543 42.43 -14.55 17.70
N PRO A 544 43.47 -14.03 17.02
CA PRO A 544 43.55 -12.64 16.62
C PRO A 544 42.42 -12.24 15.67
N ARG A 545 41.73 -11.14 15.97
CA ARG A 545 40.57 -10.65 15.21
C ARG A 545 41.02 -9.69 14.10
N GLU A 546 40.74 -10.03 12.84
CA GLU A 546 40.76 -9.04 11.76
C GLU A 546 39.46 -8.24 11.79
N PHE A 547 39.46 -7.11 12.47
CA PHE A 547 38.34 -6.17 12.34
C PHE A 547 38.46 -5.47 10.99
N ALA A 548 37.34 -5.41 10.24
CA ALA A 548 37.27 -4.57 9.05
C ALA A 548 37.80 -3.16 9.36
N GLN A 549 38.66 -2.64 8.46
CA GLN A 549 39.21 -1.29 8.56
C GLN A 549 38.09 -0.31 8.87
N LEU A 550 38.32 0.55 9.87
CA LEU A 550 37.52 1.76 10.06
C LEU A 550 37.51 2.49 8.70
N LEU A 551 36.41 2.40 7.97
CA LEU A 551 36.02 3.52 7.13
C LEU A 551 35.91 4.66 8.13
N GLU A 552 36.84 5.62 8.04
CA GLU A 552 36.63 6.92 8.67
C GLU A 552 35.22 7.31 8.29
N SER A 553 34.31 7.26 9.27
CA SER A 553 33.02 7.88 9.13
C SER A 553 33.37 9.29 8.70
N ALA A 554 33.01 9.67 7.46
CA ALA A 554 33.02 11.07 7.09
C ALA A 554 32.37 11.77 8.27
N GLU A 555 33.09 12.69 8.92
CA GLU A 555 32.58 13.45 10.06
C GLU A 555 31.31 14.17 9.59
N LEU A 556 30.17 13.48 9.64
CA LEU A 556 28.89 14.11 9.81
C LEU A 556 29.00 14.62 11.24
N ARG A 557 29.50 15.86 11.35
CA ARG A 557 29.42 16.66 12.55
C ARG A 557 28.03 16.48 13.10
N ILE A 558 27.89 15.62 14.11
CA ILE A 558 26.75 15.63 15.00
C ILE A 558 26.86 17.00 15.65
N ARG A 559 26.15 17.97 15.06
CA ARG A 559 25.89 19.21 15.75
C ARG A 559 25.22 18.76 17.04
N LYS A 560 25.85 19.06 18.18
CA LYS A 560 25.16 19.20 19.47
C LYS A 560 23.77 19.81 19.20
N PRO A 561 22.74 19.57 20.03
CA PRO A 561 21.49 20.32 19.94
C PRO A 561 21.81 21.81 20.20
N HIS A 562 22.33 22.50 19.19
CA HIS A 562 22.05 23.89 18.95
C HIS A 562 20.54 23.94 19.00
N GLN A 563 20.02 24.86 19.81
CA GLN A 563 18.65 25.34 19.70
C GLN A 563 18.25 25.16 18.24
N ILE A 564 17.39 24.18 17.96
CA ILE A 564 16.87 23.95 16.63
C ILE A 564 16.46 25.36 16.22
N PRO A 565 17.10 25.98 15.21
CA PRO A 565 16.58 27.22 14.72
C PRO A 565 15.16 26.85 14.37
N VAL A 566 14.20 27.34 15.15
CA VAL A 566 12.82 27.32 14.70
C VAL A 566 12.90 28.29 13.56
N TRP A 567 13.21 27.76 12.37
CA TRP A 567 12.98 28.43 11.11
C TRP A 567 11.47 28.61 11.11
N LYS A 568 11.04 29.69 11.74
CA LYS A 568 9.79 30.30 11.35
C LYS A 568 10.06 30.65 9.91
N ASP A 569 9.38 29.98 9.00
CA ASP A 569 9.18 30.54 7.68
C ASP A 569 8.65 31.95 7.94
N ILE A 570 9.54 32.93 7.74
CA ILE A 570 9.16 34.32 7.72
C ILE A 570 8.43 34.43 6.39
N TYR A 571 7.13 34.17 6.42
CA TYR A 571 6.26 34.55 5.33
C TYR A 571 6.34 36.07 5.25
N VAL A 572 7.20 36.56 4.37
CA VAL A 572 7.16 37.95 3.93
C VAL A 572 5.86 38.08 3.15
N GLN A 573 4.76 38.33 3.87
CA GLN A 573 3.54 38.75 3.21
C GLN A 573 3.88 40.06 2.51
N SER A 574 3.76 40.09 1.19
CA SER A 574 3.74 41.36 0.51
C SER A 574 2.60 42.18 1.12
N ASP A 575 2.96 43.36 1.60
CA ASP A 575 2.04 44.29 2.22
C ASP A 575 1.22 44.89 1.08
N VAL A 576 0.23 44.13 0.58
CA VAL A 576 -0.71 44.61 -0.43
C VAL A 576 -1.62 45.62 0.28
N PRO A 577 -1.76 46.86 -0.24
CA PRO A 577 -2.63 47.87 0.36
C PRO A 577 -4.05 47.36 0.61
N GLU A 578 -4.72 47.87 1.63
CA GLU A 578 -6.00 47.35 2.11
C GLU A 578 -7.08 47.34 1.01
N LYS A 579 -7.12 48.39 0.17
CA LYS A 579 -8.01 48.47 -1.01
C LYS A 579 -7.76 47.37 -2.04
N LEU A 580 -6.56 46.81 -2.09
CA LEU A 580 -6.14 45.77 -3.04
C LEU A 580 -6.10 44.37 -2.41
N SER A 581 -6.54 44.22 -1.15
CA SER A 581 -6.47 42.97 -0.38
C SER A 581 -7.18 41.79 -1.06
N ALA A 582 -8.23 42.04 -1.85
CA ALA A 582 -8.94 41.04 -2.64
C ALA A 582 -8.03 40.25 -3.61
N LEU A 583 -6.92 40.85 -4.08
CA LEU A 583 -5.94 40.17 -4.93
C LEU A 583 -5.30 38.95 -4.23
N LYS A 584 -5.13 39.00 -2.89
CA LYS A 584 -4.58 37.87 -2.12
C LYS A 584 -5.52 36.66 -2.14
N GLU A 585 -6.83 36.90 -2.04
CA GLU A 585 -7.84 35.84 -2.07
C GLU A 585 -7.95 35.25 -3.48
N LEU A 586 -8.02 36.11 -4.51
CA LEU A 586 -8.04 35.68 -5.91
C LEU A 586 -6.77 34.88 -6.27
N ALA A 587 -5.58 35.32 -5.85
CA ALA A 587 -4.33 34.62 -6.18
C ALA A 587 -4.21 33.22 -5.56
N ASN A 588 -4.93 32.93 -4.47
CA ASN A 588 -4.92 31.62 -3.80
C ASN A 588 -6.03 30.66 -4.28
N ASN A 589 -6.85 31.05 -5.26
CA ASN A 589 -7.86 30.20 -5.87
C ASN A 589 -7.68 30.16 -7.39
N LEU A 590 -7.48 28.98 -7.97
CA LEU A 590 -7.15 28.82 -9.39
C LEU A 590 -8.28 29.19 -10.35
N TRP A 591 -9.46 29.59 -9.87
CA TRP A 591 -10.57 30.11 -10.69
C TRP A 591 -10.15 31.20 -11.68
N TRP A 592 -9.20 32.06 -11.32
CA TRP A 592 -8.68 33.07 -12.23
C TRP A 592 -8.09 32.48 -13.53
N SER A 593 -7.63 31.22 -13.51
CA SER A 593 -6.91 30.61 -14.63
C SER A 593 -7.80 30.21 -15.82
N TRP A 594 -9.12 30.27 -15.66
CA TRP A 594 -10.10 30.11 -16.76
C TRP A 594 -11.13 31.25 -16.80
N ASN A 595 -10.87 32.33 -16.06
CA ASN A 595 -11.65 33.57 -16.12
C ASN A 595 -10.82 34.67 -16.80
N PRO A 596 -11.16 35.08 -18.03
CA PRO A 596 -10.37 36.07 -18.79
C PRO A 596 -10.23 37.43 -18.09
N ASP A 597 -11.26 37.88 -17.37
CA ASP A 597 -11.25 39.18 -16.70
C ASP A 597 -10.30 39.16 -15.50
N ALA A 598 -10.32 38.08 -14.72
CA ALA A 598 -9.37 37.87 -13.63
C ALA A 598 -7.92 37.72 -14.13
N GLU A 599 -7.69 36.97 -15.21
CA GLU A 599 -6.36 36.85 -15.82
C GLU A 599 -5.84 38.20 -16.35
N ASN A 600 -6.72 38.98 -17.00
CA ASN A 600 -6.40 40.32 -17.48
C ASN A 600 -6.09 41.30 -16.33
N LEU A 601 -6.80 41.18 -15.20
CA LEU A 601 -6.56 41.99 -14.02
C LEU A 601 -5.11 41.84 -13.53
N PHE A 602 -4.63 40.61 -13.36
CA PHE A 602 -3.24 40.36 -12.97
C PHE A 602 -2.24 40.81 -14.04
N ARG A 603 -2.54 40.56 -15.32
CA ARG A 603 -1.67 41.00 -16.44
C ARG A 603 -1.49 42.52 -16.49
N ARG A 604 -2.54 43.30 -16.21
CA ARG A 604 -2.50 44.79 -16.23
C ARG A 604 -1.64 45.40 -15.13
N MET A 605 -1.42 44.67 -14.03
CA MET A 605 -0.58 45.16 -12.93
C MET A 605 0.84 45.46 -13.42
N ASP A 606 1.44 44.48 -14.10
CA ASP A 606 2.71 44.60 -14.81
C ASP A 606 2.80 43.51 -15.90
N PRO A 607 2.60 43.86 -17.19
CA PRO A 607 2.60 42.89 -18.28
C PRO A 607 3.94 42.18 -18.50
N SER A 608 5.07 42.85 -18.22
CA SER A 608 6.41 42.26 -18.41
C SER A 608 6.73 41.29 -17.29
N LEU A 609 6.41 41.66 -16.04
CA LEU A 609 6.60 40.78 -14.89
C LEU A 609 5.65 39.57 -14.94
N TRP A 610 4.42 39.75 -15.43
CA TRP A 610 3.46 38.65 -15.62
C TRP A 610 4.00 37.51 -16.50
N ASP A 611 4.67 37.86 -17.60
CA ASP A 611 5.35 36.90 -18.47
C ASP A 611 6.58 36.26 -17.77
N GLU A 612 7.36 37.04 -17.00
CA GLU A 612 8.54 36.57 -16.26
C GLU A 612 8.17 35.53 -15.20
N VAL A 613 7.09 35.76 -14.45
CA VAL A 613 6.61 34.87 -13.38
C VAL A 613 5.76 33.71 -13.93
N GLN A 614 5.76 33.49 -15.25
CA GLN A 614 5.02 32.42 -15.91
C GLN A 614 3.54 32.40 -15.53
N HIS A 615 2.92 33.59 -15.46
CA HIS A 615 1.50 33.74 -15.13
C HIS A 615 1.12 33.22 -13.73
N ASN A 616 2.03 33.24 -12.75
CA ASN A 616 1.72 32.94 -11.36
C ASN A 616 1.35 34.23 -10.59
N PRO A 617 0.07 34.45 -10.22
CA PRO A 617 -0.34 35.67 -9.54
C PRO A 617 0.23 35.81 -8.13
N LYS A 618 0.50 34.69 -7.44
CA LYS A 618 1.10 34.73 -6.11
C LYS A 618 2.54 35.24 -6.18
N LEU A 619 3.31 34.75 -7.16
CA LEU A 619 4.67 35.21 -7.41
C LEU A 619 4.71 36.63 -7.98
N LEU A 620 3.71 37.02 -8.78
CA LEU A 620 3.53 38.41 -9.21
C LEU A 620 3.39 39.35 -8.01
N LEU A 621 2.49 39.03 -7.08
CA LEU A 621 2.25 39.84 -5.87
C LEU A 621 3.45 39.87 -4.92
N GLU A 622 4.33 38.87 -4.95
CA GLU A 622 5.58 38.85 -4.19
C GLU A 622 6.66 39.73 -4.83
N LYS A 623 6.78 39.71 -6.17
CA LYS A 623 7.83 40.41 -6.91
C LYS A 623 7.49 41.84 -7.33
N ILE A 624 6.22 42.21 -7.39
CA ILE A 624 5.81 43.54 -7.84
C ILE A 624 6.31 44.62 -6.87
N ASP A 625 6.85 45.72 -7.41
CA ASP A 625 7.32 46.84 -6.60
C ASP A 625 6.14 47.45 -5.83
N TYR A 626 6.31 47.68 -4.52
CA TYR A 626 5.31 48.30 -3.67
C TYR A 626 4.88 49.68 -4.20
N LYS A 627 5.79 50.45 -4.82
CA LYS A 627 5.43 51.72 -5.46
C LYS A 627 4.40 51.54 -6.58
N ARG A 628 4.49 50.44 -7.34
CA ARG A 628 3.52 50.12 -8.39
C ARG A 628 2.17 49.77 -7.80
N LEU A 629 2.13 49.06 -6.66
CA LEU A 629 0.89 48.78 -5.93
C LEU A 629 0.18 50.06 -5.46
N LEU A 630 0.92 51.04 -4.94
CA LEU A 630 0.35 52.34 -4.57
C LEU A 630 -0.23 53.10 -5.78
N VAL A 631 0.43 53.04 -6.94
CA VAL A 631 -0.10 53.63 -8.17
C VAL A 631 -1.40 52.94 -8.61
N LEU A 632 -1.49 51.61 -8.45
CA LEU A 632 -2.71 50.84 -8.77
C LEU A 632 -3.83 51.08 -7.75
N GLU A 633 -3.49 51.40 -6.51
CA GLU A 633 -4.44 51.75 -5.45
C GLU A 633 -5.15 53.08 -5.72
N ASP A 634 -4.47 54.03 -6.36
CA ASP A 634 -4.98 55.34 -6.78
C ASP A 634 -5.58 55.33 -8.20
N ASP A 635 -5.57 54.18 -8.90
CA ASP A 635 -6.17 54.02 -10.23
C ASP A 635 -7.63 53.56 -10.09
N ASP A 636 -8.57 54.52 -10.16
CA ASP A 636 -10.01 54.29 -10.01
C ASP A 636 -10.55 53.24 -11.01
N GLU A 637 -9.98 53.15 -12.21
CA GLU A 637 -10.41 52.17 -13.23
C GLU A 637 -9.98 50.76 -12.80
N PHE A 638 -8.73 50.59 -12.37
CA PHE A 638 -8.22 49.31 -11.89
C PHE A 638 -8.96 48.82 -10.64
N VAL A 639 -9.25 49.72 -9.69
CA VAL A 639 -9.98 49.38 -8.45
C VAL A 639 -11.43 48.97 -8.77
N ALA A 640 -12.10 49.66 -9.69
CA ALA A 640 -13.45 49.27 -10.13
C ALA A 640 -13.46 47.89 -10.80
N ASP A 641 -12.46 47.60 -11.64
CA ASP A 641 -12.32 46.29 -12.29
C ASP A 641 -12.04 45.18 -11.26
N LEU A 642 -11.19 45.43 -10.26
CA LEU A 642 -10.93 44.51 -9.16
C LEU A 642 -12.22 44.19 -8.39
N GLU A 643 -13.01 45.20 -8.04
CA GLU A 643 -14.27 45.00 -7.31
C GLU A 643 -15.26 44.18 -8.16
N ASN A 644 -15.39 44.48 -9.46
CA ASN A 644 -16.26 43.72 -10.36
C ASN A 644 -15.86 42.24 -10.45
N VAL A 645 -14.57 41.96 -10.66
CA VAL A 645 -14.04 40.58 -10.72
C VAL A 645 -14.24 39.86 -9.39
N PHE A 646 -14.02 40.55 -8.27
CA PHE A 646 -14.14 39.97 -6.94
C PHE A 646 -15.60 39.69 -6.57
N GLN A 647 -16.55 40.55 -6.95
CA GLN A 647 -17.98 40.30 -6.80
C GLN A 647 -18.43 39.10 -7.64
N ALA A 648 -17.93 38.96 -8.87
CA ALA A 648 -18.18 37.79 -9.70
C ALA A 648 -17.63 36.50 -9.05
N PHE A 649 -16.41 36.55 -8.50
CA PHE A 649 -15.81 35.45 -7.76
C PHE A 649 -16.63 35.07 -6.52
N ARG A 650 -17.02 36.04 -5.69
CA ARG A 650 -17.86 35.79 -4.50
C ARG A 650 -19.21 35.20 -4.87
N SER A 651 -19.85 35.73 -5.91
CA SER A 651 -21.12 35.21 -6.43
C SER A 651 -20.97 33.76 -6.91
N TYR A 652 -19.88 33.45 -7.61
CA TYR A 652 -19.55 32.11 -8.06
C TYR A 652 -19.37 31.13 -6.89
N MET A 653 -18.60 31.53 -5.87
CA MET A 653 -18.32 30.74 -4.67
C MET A 653 -19.56 30.54 -3.79
N ALA A 654 -20.45 31.54 -3.73
CA ALA A 654 -21.66 31.52 -2.91
C ALA A 654 -22.78 30.61 -3.45
N ARG A 655 -22.67 30.05 -4.67
CA ARG A 655 -23.67 29.12 -5.21
C ARG A 655 -23.87 27.92 -4.26
N PRO A 656 -25.10 27.46 -3.97
CA PRO A 656 -25.31 26.35 -3.02
C PRO A 656 -24.99 25.00 -3.68
N VAL A 657 -24.20 24.13 -3.03
CA VAL A 657 -23.84 22.79 -3.57
C VAL A 657 -25.10 21.99 -3.90
N ASP A 658 -25.09 21.28 -5.04
CA ASP A 658 -26.20 20.41 -5.45
C ASP A 658 -26.22 19.13 -4.59
N THR A 659 -27.04 19.13 -3.54
CA THR A 659 -27.19 17.99 -2.62
C THR A 659 -27.98 16.83 -3.20
N SER A 660 -28.53 16.95 -4.41
CA SER A 660 -29.20 15.82 -5.09
C SER A 660 -28.22 14.84 -5.72
N LYS A 661 -26.96 15.25 -5.89
CA LYS A 661 -25.87 14.44 -6.45
C LYS A 661 -24.97 13.89 -5.34
N PRO A 662 -24.40 12.69 -5.50
CA PRO A 662 -23.47 12.13 -4.53
C PRO A 662 -22.17 12.94 -4.47
N SER A 663 -21.55 12.95 -3.30
CA SER A 663 -20.19 13.44 -3.11
C SER A 663 -19.16 12.44 -3.63
N VAL A 664 -18.12 12.92 -4.32
CA VAL A 664 -17.14 12.07 -5.01
C VAL A 664 -15.72 12.39 -4.56
N ALA A 665 -14.95 11.37 -4.19
CA ALA A 665 -13.50 11.47 -4.06
C ALA A 665 -12.84 10.95 -5.34
N TYR A 666 -12.17 11.84 -6.06
CA TYR A 666 -11.57 11.58 -7.36
C TYR A 666 -10.05 11.49 -7.25
N PHE A 667 -9.52 10.29 -7.36
CA PHE A 667 -8.10 10.02 -7.20
C PHE A 667 -7.42 9.95 -8.55
N SER A 668 -6.35 10.74 -8.73
CA SER A 668 -5.50 10.64 -9.91
C SER A 668 -4.05 10.98 -9.58
N MET A 669 -3.14 10.40 -10.35
CA MET A 669 -1.72 10.65 -10.20
C MET A 669 -1.27 12.01 -10.76
N GLU A 670 -2.05 12.57 -11.70
CA GLU A 670 -1.75 13.87 -12.31
C GLU A 670 -2.97 14.78 -12.46
N PHE A 671 -2.76 16.09 -12.33
CA PHE A 671 -3.77 17.14 -12.51
C PHE A 671 -3.20 18.32 -13.30
N GLY A 672 -3.73 18.54 -14.51
CA GLY A 672 -3.32 19.60 -15.42
C GLY A 672 -4.21 20.84 -15.29
N ILE A 673 -4.02 21.61 -14.22
CA ILE A 673 -4.82 22.81 -13.94
C ILE A 673 -4.30 24.03 -14.70
N HIS A 674 -3.05 24.42 -14.41
CA HIS A 674 -2.35 25.58 -14.95
C HIS A 674 -0.83 25.34 -14.84
N PRO A 675 0.03 25.88 -15.73
CA PRO A 675 1.48 25.63 -15.70
C PRO A 675 2.20 25.98 -14.39
N CYS A 676 1.64 26.86 -13.56
CA CYS A 676 2.21 27.17 -12.24
C CYS A 676 2.17 25.97 -11.29
N LEU A 677 1.31 24.97 -11.54
CA LEU A 677 1.30 23.70 -10.82
C LEU A 677 1.81 22.59 -11.74
N LYS A 678 3.06 22.16 -11.54
CA LYS A 678 3.72 21.11 -12.34
C LYS A 678 3.27 19.69 -11.98
N LEU A 679 1.96 19.47 -11.90
CA LEU A 679 1.33 18.22 -11.45
C LEU A 679 0.87 17.32 -12.61
N TYR A 680 1.34 17.54 -13.84
CA TYR A 680 0.89 16.77 -15.00
C TYR A 680 1.98 16.56 -16.05
N SER A 681 1.86 15.48 -16.83
CA SER A 681 2.75 15.16 -17.94
C SER A 681 2.08 15.17 -19.31
N GLY A 682 0.77 14.93 -19.37
CA GLY A 682 0.09 14.60 -20.62
C GLY A 682 -1.44 14.71 -20.56
N GLY A 683 -2.10 13.94 -21.42
CA GLY A 683 -3.54 14.04 -21.66
C GLY A 683 -4.41 13.61 -20.48
N LEU A 684 -3.98 12.63 -19.69
CA LEU A 684 -4.70 12.15 -18.50
C LEU A 684 -4.79 13.27 -17.45
N GLY A 685 -3.68 13.93 -17.14
CA GLY A 685 -3.67 15.03 -16.19
C GLY A 685 -4.48 16.22 -16.67
N VAL A 686 -4.39 16.58 -17.96
CA VAL A 686 -5.21 17.68 -18.51
C VAL A 686 -6.70 17.36 -18.43
N LEU A 687 -7.10 16.11 -18.66
CA LEU A 687 -8.48 15.67 -18.45
C LEU A 687 -8.89 15.79 -16.99
N ALA A 688 -8.10 15.23 -16.06
CA ALA A 688 -8.38 15.31 -14.63
C ALA A 688 -8.55 16.76 -14.17
N GLY A 689 -7.71 17.68 -14.69
CA GLY A 689 -7.82 19.10 -14.43
C GLY A 689 -9.07 19.76 -15.03
N ASP A 690 -9.40 19.46 -16.28
CA ASP A 690 -10.64 19.93 -16.92
C ASP A 690 -11.88 19.39 -16.20
N TYR A 691 -11.83 18.17 -15.68
CA TYR A 691 -12.91 17.56 -14.92
C TYR A 691 -13.16 18.26 -13.58
N LEU A 692 -12.10 18.64 -12.85
CA LEU A 692 -12.26 19.43 -11.61
C LEU A 692 -12.82 20.84 -11.88
N LYS A 693 -12.39 21.49 -12.98
CA LYS A 693 -12.91 22.81 -13.37
C LYS A 693 -14.39 22.74 -13.74
N GLU A 694 -14.77 21.77 -14.57
CA GLU A 694 -16.16 21.55 -14.95
C GLU A 694 -17.03 21.21 -13.73
N ALA A 695 -16.54 20.37 -12.81
CA ALA A 695 -17.27 20.06 -11.59
C ALA A 695 -17.45 21.30 -10.69
N SER A 696 -16.50 22.23 -10.68
CA SER A 696 -16.62 23.51 -9.99
C SER A 696 -17.69 24.41 -10.66
N ASP A 697 -17.69 24.49 -11.98
CA ASP A 697 -18.65 25.29 -12.75
C ASP A 697 -20.08 24.73 -12.62
N SER A 698 -20.21 23.40 -12.69
CA SER A 698 -21.44 22.62 -12.53
C SER A 698 -21.84 22.39 -11.06
N ASN A 699 -21.06 22.88 -10.10
CA ASN A 699 -21.38 22.89 -8.68
C ASN A 699 -21.63 21.49 -8.06
N VAL A 700 -20.84 20.51 -8.52
CA VAL A 700 -20.84 19.13 -8.02
C VAL A 700 -19.85 19.00 -6.87
N ASN A 701 -20.22 18.25 -5.82
CA ASN A 701 -19.36 18.02 -4.67
C ASN A 701 -18.28 16.96 -4.98
N ILE A 702 -17.20 17.39 -5.62
CA ILE A 702 -16.03 16.55 -5.89
C ILE A 702 -14.83 17.04 -5.07
N THR A 703 -14.04 16.11 -4.55
CA THR A 703 -12.72 16.37 -3.97
C THR A 703 -11.70 15.61 -4.79
N GLY A 704 -10.72 16.30 -5.37
CA GLY A 704 -9.59 15.68 -6.05
C GLY A 704 -8.52 15.25 -5.05
N ILE A 705 -7.85 14.12 -5.29
CA ILE A 705 -6.74 13.62 -4.48
C ILE A 705 -5.60 13.22 -5.41
N GLY A 706 -4.41 13.78 -5.15
CA GLY A 706 -3.19 13.52 -5.92
C GLY A 706 -1.91 13.68 -5.12
N LEU A 707 -0.76 13.60 -5.78
CA LEU A 707 0.56 13.80 -5.18
C LEU A 707 1.08 15.22 -5.49
N LEU A 708 1.80 15.83 -4.55
CA LEU A 708 2.51 17.08 -4.74
C LEU A 708 3.97 16.80 -5.10
N TYR A 709 4.40 17.18 -6.29
CA TYR A 709 5.73 16.84 -6.77
C TYR A 709 6.74 17.98 -6.58
N ARG A 710 7.92 17.68 -6.00
CA ARG A 710 9.00 18.66 -5.80
C ARG A 710 9.56 19.21 -7.11
N PHE A 711 9.75 18.38 -8.13
CA PHE A 711 10.27 18.78 -9.45
C PHE A 711 9.21 18.71 -10.55
N GLY A 712 8.08 18.05 -10.28
CA GLY A 712 6.98 17.89 -11.22
C GLY A 712 7.38 17.17 -12.51
N TYR A 713 6.85 17.65 -13.64
CA TYR A 713 7.29 17.23 -14.97
C TYR A 713 8.36 18.16 -15.52
N PHE A 714 9.29 17.60 -16.32
CA PHE A 714 10.48 18.32 -16.74
C PHE A 714 10.21 19.44 -17.77
N ARG A 715 11.12 20.43 -17.76
CA ARG A 715 11.27 21.42 -18.82
C ARG A 715 12.11 20.81 -19.95
N GLN A 716 11.58 20.83 -21.15
CA GLN A 716 12.24 20.27 -22.33
C GLN A 716 13.14 21.32 -22.97
N LYS A 717 14.36 20.94 -23.34
CA LYS A 717 15.23 21.75 -24.21
C LYS A 717 15.75 20.88 -25.35
N ILE A 718 15.80 21.41 -26.58
CA ILE A 718 16.31 20.65 -27.72
C ILE A 718 17.76 21.02 -27.99
N GLY A 719 18.63 20.03 -27.95
CA GLY A 719 20.06 20.17 -28.24
C GLY A 719 20.37 20.33 -29.73
N PRO A 720 21.63 20.63 -30.10
CA PRO A 720 22.01 20.97 -31.48
C PRO A 720 21.76 19.87 -32.52
N ARG A 721 21.69 18.60 -32.09
CA ARG A 721 21.44 17.44 -32.97
C ARG A 721 19.99 16.94 -32.86
N GLY A 722 19.09 17.73 -32.25
CA GLY A 722 17.69 17.34 -32.06
C GLY A 722 17.46 16.44 -30.85
N GLU A 723 18.45 16.25 -29.99
CA GLU A 723 18.32 15.47 -28.76
C GLU A 723 17.44 16.20 -27.73
N GLN A 724 16.55 15.44 -27.07
CA GLN A 724 15.74 15.97 -25.98
C GLN A 724 16.55 16.01 -24.68
N LEU A 725 16.74 17.20 -24.13
CA LEU A 725 17.33 17.42 -22.81
C LEU A 725 16.22 17.67 -21.78
N THR A 726 16.36 17.00 -20.63
CA THR A 726 15.39 16.98 -19.54
C THR A 726 15.93 17.83 -18.39
N ILE A 727 15.32 18.99 -18.14
CA ILE A 727 15.71 19.91 -17.06
C ILE A 727 14.66 19.85 -15.95
N TYR A 728 15.09 19.49 -14.74
CA TYR A 728 14.25 19.47 -13.54
C TYR A 728 14.54 20.70 -12.68
N GLU A 729 13.48 21.42 -12.32
CA GLU A 729 13.54 22.64 -11.51
C GLU A 729 12.70 22.41 -10.25
N ALA A 730 13.29 22.61 -9.07
CA ALA A 730 12.61 22.41 -7.81
C ALA A 730 11.57 23.52 -7.57
N GLU A 731 10.36 23.13 -7.18
CA GLU A 731 9.28 24.03 -6.80
C GLU A 731 9.37 24.43 -5.33
N GLU A 732 9.17 25.72 -5.06
CA GLU A 732 8.99 26.23 -3.70
C GLU A 732 7.49 26.26 -3.37
N PHE A 733 7.02 25.29 -2.59
CA PHE A 733 5.59 25.12 -2.30
C PHE A 733 4.92 26.35 -1.66
N SER A 734 5.67 27.17 -0.92
CA SER A 734 5.20 28.44 -0.35
C SER A 734 4.77 29.46 -1.42
N ARG A 735 5.35 29.41 -2.62
CA ARG A 735 5.08 30.30 -3.76
C ARG A 735 4.00 29.77 -4.70
N LEU A 736 3.50 28.57 -4.47
CA LEU A 736 2.41 27.96 -5.23
C LEU A 736 1.04 28.40 -4.67
N PRO A 737 -0.02 28.40 -5.50
CA PRO A 737 -1.39 28.68 -5.06
C PRO A 737 -1.99 27.46 -4.30
N ILE A 738 -1.30 27.01 -3.26
CA ILE A 738 -1.66 25.91 -2.38
C ILE A 738 -1.49 26.35 -0.92
N ASN A 739 -2.23 25.69 -0.02
CA ASN A 739 -2.20 25.97 1.41
C ASN A 739 -1.92 24.69 2.21
N PRO A 740 -1.17 24.77 3.32
CA PRO A 740 -1.02 23.63 4.22
C PRO A 740 -2.34 23.38 4.96
N VAL A 741 -2.82 22.13 4.95
CA VAL A 741 -3.96 21.73 5.78
C VAL A 741 -3.51 21.70 7.23
N LYS A 742 -4.28 22.31 8.13
CA LYS A 742 -3.94 22.40 9.56
C LYS A 742 -4.66 21.32 10.36
N ALA A 743 -3.94 20.70 11.29
CA ALA A 743 -4.51 19.85 12.32
C ALA A 743 -5.16 20.69 13.44
N GLU A 744 -5.89 20.04 14.37
CA GLU A 744 -6.60 20.71 15.48
C GLU A 744 -5.68 21.55 16.38
N ASN A 745 -4.42 21.14 16.53
CA ASN A 745 -3.40 21.85 17.30
C ASN A 745 -2.75 23.03 16.55
N GLY A 746 -3.17 23.31 15.31
CA GLY A 746 -2.61 24.37 14.45
C GLY A 746 -1.33 23.99 13.69
N SER A 747 -0.76 22.80 13.89
CA SER A 747 0.37 22.30 13.09
C SER A 747 -0.10 21.83 11.71
N HIS A 748 0.84 21.62 10.79
CA HIS A 748 0.53 21.00 9.50
C HIS A 748 0.00 19.58 9.74
N LEU A 749 -1.16 19.26 9.15
CA LEU A 749 -1.72 17.92 9.11
C LEU A 749 -0.79 16.99 8.31
N PHE A 750 -0.47 15.85 8.91
CA PHE A 750 0.19 14.75 8.22
C PHE A 750 -0.50 13.43 8.58
N VAL A 751 -0.40 12.45 7.69
CA VAL A 751 -0.82 11.06 7.91
C VAL A 751 0.38 10.13 7.87
N SER A 752 0.28 8.95 8.47
CA SER A 752 1.41 8.01 8.58
C SER A 752 1.14 6.72 7.81
N ILE A 753 2.15 6.21 7.12
CA ILE A 753 2.15 4.88 6.49
C ILE A 753 3.38 4.12 6.99
N ALA A 754 3.17 2.90 7.48
CA ALA A 754 4.28 2.07 7.90
C ALA A 754 4.88 1.29 6.74
N TRP A 755 6.17 1.46 6.56
CA TRP A 755 7.00 0.74 5.60
C TRP A 755 8.02 -0.12 6.35
N PRO A 756 8.74 -1.01 5.65
CA PRO A 756 9.85 -1.75 6.23
C PRO A 756 10.80 -0.89 7.09
N GLY A 757 10.86 -1.22 8.39
CA GLY A 757 11.77 -0.65 9.37
C GLY A 757 11.50 0.80 9.78
N ARG A 758 10.48 1.47 9.21
CA ARG A 758 10.22 2.90 9.44
C ARG A 758 8.77 3.30 9.17
N THR A 759 8.37 4.45 9.69
CA THR A 759 7.08 5.07 9.37
C THR A 759 7.33 6.30 8.51
N VAL A 760 6.67 6.38 7.36
CA VAL A 760 6.73 7.54 6.48
C VAL A 760 5.55 8.44 6.77
N LYS A 761 5.84 9.72 7.02
CA LYS A 761 4.84 10.74 7.23
C LYS A 761 4.52 11.44 5.91
N VAL A 762 3.27 11.78 5.69
CA VAL A 762 2.80 12.41 4.44
C VAL A 762 2.08 13.70 4.80
N ARG A 763 2.66 14.85 4.44
CA ARG A 763 2.03 16.16 4.64
C ARG A 763 0.87 16.35 3.69
N VAL A 764 -0.18 17.00 4.18
CA VAL A 764 -1.41 17.24 3.42
C VAL A 764 -1.51 18.71 3.03
N TRP A 765 -1.54 18.97 1.73
CA TRP A 765 -1.73 20.30 1.15
C TRP A 765 -3.11 20.37 0.47
N GLU A 766 -3.65 21.57 0.30
CA GLU A 766 -4.87 21.79 -0.47
C GLU A 766 -4.70 22.92 -1.49
N ALA A 767 -5.26 22.72 -2.68
CA ALA A 767 -5.42 23.74 -3.72
C ALA A 767 -6.93 23.93 -4.00
N TYR A 768 -7.35 25.18 -4.21
CA TYR A 768 -8.73 25.50 -4.53
C TYR A 768 -8.89 25.68 -6.04
N ILE A 769 -9.67 24.82 -6.67
CA ILE A 769 -10.02 24.87 -8.09
C ILE A 769 -11.45 25.42 -8.18
N GLY A 770 -11.58 26.74 -8.07
CA GLY A 770 -12.88 27.36 -7.85
C GLY A 770 -13.47 26.87 -6.52
N LYS A 771 -14.56 26.11 -6.60
CA LYS A 771 -15.26 25.54 -5.45
C LYS A 771 -14.73 24.16 -5.04
N VAL A 772 -14.02 23.51 -5.94
CA VAL A 772 -13.52 22.15 -5.76
C VAL A 772 -12.21 22.17 -4.99
N ARG A 773 -12.06 21.27 -4.04
CA ARG A 773 -10.81 21.07 -3.30
C ARG A 773 -9.97 20.00 -3.99
N LEU A 774 -8.68 20.28 -4.16
CA LEU A 774 -7.68 19.32 -4.59
C LEU A 774 -6.69 19.10 -3.44
N VAL A 775 -6.75 17.91 -2.83
CA VAL A 775 -5.85 17.46 -1.77
C VAL A 775 -4.58 16.88 -2.40
N LEU A 776 -3.42 17.36 -1.94
CA LEU A 776 -2.12 16.98 -2.48
C LEU A 776 -1.22 16.43 -1.37
N LEU A 777 -0.62 15.27 -1.64
CA LEU A 777 0.18 14.51 -0.67
C LEU A 777 1.68 14.66 -0.92
N ASP A 778 2.45 14.92 0.13
CA ASP A 778 3.87 15.28 0.04
C ASP A 778 4.72 14.50 1.06
N THR A 779 5.79 13.85 0.60
CA THR A 779 6.78 13.17 1.46
C THR A 779 8.10 13.95 1.59
N ASP A 780 8.31 15.04 0.86
CA ASP A 780 9.56 15.80 0.82
C ASP A 780 9.66 16.82 1.98
N PHE A 781 9.93 16.31 3.20
CA PHE A 781 10.18 17.14 4.37
C PHE A 781 11.06 16.44 5.42
N GLU A 782 11.51 17.23 6.40
CA GLU A 782 12.60 16.89 7.31
C GLU A 782 12.37 15.63 8.16
N ASP A 783 11.12 15.33 8.54
CA ASP A 783 10.77 14.16 9.36
C ASP A 783 10.96 12.83 8.62
N ASN A 784 11.05 12.84 7.29
CA ASN A 784 11.26 11.64 6.49
C ASN A 784 12.73 11.45 6.15
N SER A 785 13.14 10.19 5.94
CA SER A 785 14.49 9.88 5.49
C SER A 785 14.75 10.45 4.08
N PRO A 786 16.01 10.75 3.70
CA PRO A 786 16.32 11.22 2.34
C PRO A 786 15.80 10.30 1.23
N GLU A 787 15.74 8.98 1.48
CA GLU A 787 15.18 8.01 0.52
C GLU A 787 13.67 8.22 0.33
N ASP A 788 12.93 8.43 1.42
CA ASP A 788 11.45 8.56 1.39
C ASP A 788 10.98 9.89 0.81
N ARG A 789 11.79 10.95 0.97
CA ARG A 789 11.52 12.26 0.35
C ARG A 789 11.49 12.16 -1.17
N THR A 790 12.29 11.25 -1.75
CA THR A 790 12.35 11.09 -3.21
C THR A 790 11.06 10.55 -3.84
N VAL A 791 10.16 9.95 -3.04
CA VAL A 791 8.91 9.36 -3.52
C VAL A 791 8.03 10.39 -4.21
N THR A 792 7.97 11.62 -3.70
CA THR A 792 7.24 12.74 -4.32
C THR A 792 8.15 13.71 -5.07
N HIS A 793 9.35 13.31 -5.50
CA HIS A 793 10.19 14.20 -6.31
C HIS A 793 9.69 14.36 -7.74
N PHE A 794 9.38 13.26 -8.41
CA PHE A 794 9.09 13.23 -9.84
C PHE A 794 7.75 12.55 -10.12
N LEU A 795 6.97 13.12 -11.04
CA LEU A 795 5.72 12.51 -11.51
C LEU A 795 5.97 11.19 -12.26
N TYR A 796 7.00 11.17 -13.11
CA TYR A 796 7.50 9.95 -13.75
C TYR A 796 9.02 9.86 -13.54
N GLY A 797 9.45 8.87 -12.77
CA GLY A 797 10.84 8.63 -12.43
C GLY A 797 10.98 7.54 -11.36
N GLY A 798 12.22 7.20 -11.03
CA GLY A 798 12.52 6.08 -10.13
C GLY A 798 12.33 4.71 -10.79
N ASP A 799 12.42 3.67 -9.98
CA ASP A 799 12.23 2.27 -10.39
C ASP A 799 10.81 1.77 -10.07
N ASN A 800 10.56 0.48 -10.31
CA ASN A 800 9.26 -0.14 -10.03
C ASN A 800 8.88 -0.08 -8.54
N GLU A 801 9.87 -0.08 -7.64
CA GLU A 801 9.65 0.07 -6.21
C GLU A 801 9.21 1.49 -5.84
N ASN A 802 9.84 2.53 -6.42
CA ASN A 802 9.38 3.90 -6.25
C ASN A 802 7.95 4.10 -6.77
N ARG A 803 7.60 3.47 -7.91
CA ARG A 803 6.25 3.50 -8.44
C ARG A 803 5.23 2.90 -7.46
N LEU A 804 5.51 1.72 -6.90
CA LEU A 804 4.67 1.12 -5.86
C LEU A 804 4.52 2.05 -4.65
N ARG A 805 5.62 2.66 -4.17
CA ARG A 805 5.58 3.62 -3.05
C ARG A 805 4.65 4.80 -3.35
N GLN A 806 4.70 5.36 -4.56
CA GLN A 806 3.78 6.45 -4.96
C GLN A 806 2.32 6.01 -4.95
N GLU A 807 2.01 4.81 -5.46
CA GLU A 807 0.64 4.28 -5.47
C GLU A 807 0.11 3.98 -4.06
N LEU A 808 0.98 3.52 -3.15
CA LEU A 808 0.64 3.34 -1.74
C LEU A 808 0.35 4.68 -1.06
N ILE A 809 1.15 5.72 -1.32
CA ILE A 809 0.89 7.08 -0.81
C ILE A 809 -0.45 7.59 -1.37
N LEU A 810 -0.68 7.47 -2.68
CA LEU A 810 -1.90 7.96 -3.32
C LEU A 810 -3.16 7.25 -2.81
N GLY A 811 -3.16 5.91 -2.80
CA GLY A 811 -4.32 5.13 -2.39
C GLY A 811 -4.53 5.11 -0.87
N ILE A 812 -3.57 4.56 -0.13
CA ILE A 812 -3.68 4.39 1.33
C ILE A 812 -3.54 5.75 2.03
N GLY A 813 -2.51 6.51 1.68
CA GLY A 813 -2.27 7.83 2.27
C GLY A 813 -3.38 8.83 1.94
N GLY A 814 -3.91 8.79 0.72
CA GLY A 814 -5.06 9.63 0.34
C GLY A 814 -6.32 9.29 1.11
N MET A 815 -6.63 8.01 1.32
CA MET A 815 -7.77 7.60 2.16
C MET A 815 -7.61 8.05 3.62
N ARG A 816 -6.40 7.92 4.19
CA ARG A 816 -6.10 8.42 5.54
C ARG A 816 -6.22 9.94 5.63
N ALA A 817 -5.77 10.66 4.60
CA ALA A 817 -5.89 12.11 4.55
C ALA A 817 -7.35 12.57 4.52
N LEU A 818 -8.21 11.92 3.72
CA LEU A 818 -9.66 12.20 3.71
C LEU A 818 -10.28 11.96 5.10
N ALA A 819 -9.95 10.84 5.75
CA ALA A 819 -10.43 10.54 7.10
C ALA A 819 -9.98 11.58 8.12
N ALA A 820 -8.69 11.96 8.10
CA ALA A 820 -8.12 12.96 9.02
C ALA A 820 -8.68 14.37 8.78
N MET A 821 -9.11 14.68 7.55
CA MET A 821 -9.81 15.93 7.21
C MET A 821 -11.32 15.89 7.50
N GLY A 822 -11.86 14.76 7.96
CA GLY A 822 -13.30 14.57 8.21
C GLY A 822 -14.15 14.54 6.94
N ILE A 823 -13.55 14.27 5.77
CA ILE A 823 -14.26 14.19 4.49
C ILE A 823 -14.81 12.76 4.34
N LYS A 824 -16.12 12.62 4.15
CA LYS A 824 -16.81 11.34 3.96
C LYS A 824 -17.51 11.30 2.60
N PRO A 825 -16.84 10.82 1.54
CA PRO A 825 -17.42 10.70 0.20
C PRO A 825 -18.46 9.58 0.11
N ASP A 826 -19.45 9.76 -0.75
CA ASP A 826 -20.42 8.72 -1.14
C ASP A 826 -19.83 7.76 -2.18
N LEU A 827 -19.03 8.29 -3.12
CA LEU A 827 -18.39 7.54 -4.21
C LEU A 827 -16.88 7.79 -4.27
N TYR A 828 -16.15 6.76 -4.67
CA TYR A 828 -14.69 6.77 -4.85
C TYR A 828 -14.36 6.47 -6.30
N HIS A 829 -13.71 7.40 -6.98
CA HIS A 829 -13.38 7.27 -8.39
C HIS A 829 -11.87 7.08 -8.56
N SER A 830 -11.49 5.88 -8.97
CA SER A 830 -10.12 5.53 -9.38
C SER A 830 -9.92 5.93 -10.84
N ASN A 831 -9.19 7.03 -11.06
CA ASN A 831 -8.81 7.48 -12.40
C ASN A 831 -7.50 6.80 -12.82
N GLU A 832 -7.60 5.74 -13.61
CA GLU A 832 -6.54 4.76 -13.91
C GLU A 832 -6.15 3.87 -12.70
N GLY A 833 -5.46 2.75 -12.96
CA GLY A 833 -5.13 1.72 -11.96
C GLY A 833 -4.21 2.19 -10.82
N HIS A 834 -3.51 3.32 -10.97
CA HIS A 834 -2.51 3.81 -10.01
C HIS A 834 -3.04 4.11 -8.60
N SER A 835 -4.36 4.25 -8.48
CA SER A 835 -5.02 4.53 -7.20
C SER A 835 -5.78 3.33 -6.63
N ALA A 836 -5.63 2.13 -7.21
CA ALA A 836 -6.42 0.96 -6.81
C ALA A 836 -6.25 0.53 -5.34
N PHE A 837 -5.18 0.97 -4.67
CA PHE A 837 -4.98 0.76 -3.23
C PHE A 837 -5.98 1.49 -2.32
N ILE A 838 -6.79 2.43 -2.86
CA ILE A 838 -7.96 3.00 -2.16
C ILE A 838 -8.81 1.88 -1.55
N SER A 839 -9.09 0.86 -2.37
CA SER A 839 -10.01 -0.22 -1.99
C SER A 839 -9.44 -1.08 -0.87
N LEU A 840 -8.12 -1.30 -0.81
CA LEU A 840 -7.51 -2.07 0.28
C LEU A 840 -7.61 -1.34 1.63
N GLU A 841 -7.37 -0.03 1.65
CA GLU A 841 -7.51 0.74 2.90
C GLU A 841 -8.98 0.82 3.34
N ARG A 842 -9.92 0.96 2.40
CA ARG A 842 -11.36 0.91 2.70
C ARG A 842 -11.81 -0.43 3.26
N LEU A 843 -11.34 -1.54 2.69
CA LEU A 843 -11.58 -2.89 3.22
C LEU A 843 -11.06 -3.02 4.65
N ARG A 844 -9.82 -2.57 4.89
CA ARG A 844 -9.20 -2.60 6.21
C ARG A 844 -10.01 -1.82 7.25
N ILE A 845 -10.51 -0.62 6.91
CA ILE A 845 -11.35 0.19 7.80
C ILE A 845 -12.67 -0.54 8.11
N LEU A 846 -13.38 -1.03 7.09
CA LEU A 846 -14.66 -1.72 7.28
C LEU A 846 -14.54 -3.02 8.09
N ILE A 847 -13.44 -3.74 7.96
CA ILE A 847 -13.22 -5.01 8.67
C ILE A 847 -12.79 -4.74 10.12
N ASN A 848 -11.84 -3.82 10.33
CA ASN A 848 -11.29 -3.59 11.67
C ASN A 848 -12.18 -2.69 12.53
N ASP A 849 -12.72 -1.62 11.96
CA ASP A 849 -13.42 -0.58 12.71
C ASP A 849 -14.94 -0.83 12.74
N ASN A 850 -15.49 -1.47 11.70
CA ASN A 850 -16.92 -1.81 11.60
C ASN A 850 -17.21 -3.31 11.77
N HIS A 851 -16.19 -4.15 11.99
CA HIS A 851 -16.31 -5.59 12.21
C HIS A 851 -17.05 -6.36 11.09
N LEU A 852 -17.01 -5.85 9.85
CA LEU A 852 -17.59 -6.56 8.70
C LEU A 852 -16.69 -7.74 8.30
N THR A 853 -17.30 -8.80 7.78
CA THR A 853 -16.53 -9.85 7.09
C THR A 853 -15.95 -9.33 5.78
N PHE A 854 -14.87 -9.94 5.29
CA PHE A 854 -14.24 -9.55 4.02
C PHE A 854 -15.23 -9.45 2.85
N ASN A 855 -16.12 -10.43 2.69
CA ASN A 855 -17.11 -10.42 1.61
C ASN A 855 -18.14 -9.30 1.74
N GLN A 856 -18.59 -8.99 2.97
CA GLN A 856 -19.50 -7.86 3.20
C GLN A 856 -18.81 -6.52 2.90
N ALA A 857 -17.57 -6.36 3.38
CA ALA A 857 -16.78 -5.17 3.11
C ALA A 857 -16.50 -5.00 1.61
N LEU A 858 -16.24 -6.10 0.89
CA LEU A 858 -16.02 -6.10 -0.56
C LEU A 858 -17.25 -5.59 -1.32
N GLU A 859 -18.46 -6.03 -0.98
CA GLU A 859 -19.69 -5.54 -1.63
C GLU A 859 -19.94 -4.05 -1.37
N VAL A 860 -19.65 -3.56 -0.16
CA VAL A 860 -19.72 -2.13 0.17
C VAL A 860 -18.70 -1.34 -0.66
N VAL A 861 -17.45 -1.82 -0.75
CA VAL A 861 -16.41 -1.17 -1.53
C VAL A 861 -16.76 -1.15 -3.01
N ARG A 862 -17.19 -2.29 -3.58
CA ARG A 862 -17.56 -2.39 -5.00
C ARG A 862 -18.69 -1.44 -5.38
N SER A 863 -19.79 -1.48 -4.63
CA SER A 863 -20.98 -0.66 -4.90
C SER A 863 -20.75 0.85 -4.84
N SER A 864 -19.66 1.30 -4.22
CA SER A 864 -19.29 2.71 -4.07
C SER A 864 -17.98 3.09 -4.77
N THR A 865 -17.44 2.22 -5.64
CA THR A 865 -16.21 2.48 -6.40
C THR A 865 -16.46 2.49 -7.91
N LEU A 866 -15.95 3.54 -8.55
CA LEU A 866 -15.95 3.73 -10.00
C LEU A 866 -14.50 3.62 -10.51
N PHE A 867 -14.28 2.85 -11.58
CA PHE A 867 -12.97 2.75 -12.22
C PHE A 867 -13.04 3.23 -13.68
N THR A 868 -12.16 4.16 -14.04
CA THR A 868 -11.99 4.58 -15.44
C THR A 868 -10.59 4.22 -15.92
N THR A 869 -10.52 3.48 -17.01
CA THR A 869 -9.25 3.13 -17.68
C THR A 869 -9.00 4.08 -18.85
N HIS A 870 -7.78 4.59 -18.96
CA HIS A 870 -7.34 5.49 -20.04
C HIS A 870 -6.31 4.82 -20.96
N THR A 871 -5.96 3.58 -20.66
CA THR A 871 -4.85 2.86 -21.27
C THR A 871 -5.38 1.76 -22.19
N PRO A 872 -5.16 1.86 -23.53
CA PRO A 872 -5.66 0.89 -24.49
C PRO A 872 -4.69 -0.29 -24.71
N VAL A 873 -3.61 -0.38 -23.92
CA VAL A 873 -2.51 -1.33 -24.13
C VAL A 873 -2.06 -1.99 -22.82
N PRO A 874 -1.89 -3.33 -22.77
CA PRO A 874 -1.45 -4.05 -21.56
C PRO A 874 -0.17 -3.48 -20.92
N ALA A 875 0.79 -3.05 -21.73
CA ALA A 875 2.09 -2.53 -21.27
C ALA A 875 2.00 -1.18 -20.52
N GLY A 876 0.86 -0.49 -20.55
CA GLY A 876 0.65 0.76 -19.82
C GLY A 876 0.04 0.56 -18.43
N HIS A 877 -0.31 -0.67 -18.05
CA HIS A 877 -0.87 -0.99 -16.73
C HIS A 877 0.25 -1.42 -15.78
N ASP A 878 0.35 -0.74 -14.64
CA ASP A 878 1.34 -1.05 -13.62
C ASP A 878 1.10 -2.45 -13.02
N ALA A 879 2.18 -3.21 -12.90
CA ALA A 879 2.18 -4.56 -12.37
C ALA A 879 3.43 -4.83 -11.51
N PHE A 880 3.21 -5.37 -10.32
CA PHE A 880 4.26 -5.56 -9.31
C PHE A 880 4.54 -7.04 -9.04
N ASP A 881 5.81 -7.34 -8.79
CA ASP A 881 6.24 -8.67 -8.38
C ASP A 881 5.78 -8.98 -6.94
N GLU A 882 5.50 -10.24 -6.64
CA GLU A 882 4.96 -10.67 -5.34
C GLU A 882 5.88 -10.30 -4.18
N ASP A 883 7.19 -10.52 -4.32
CA ASP A 883 8.20 -10.21 -3.29
C ASP A 883 8.18 -8.73 -2.91
N LEU A 884 7.99 -7.85 -3.90
CA LEU A 884 7.92 -6.42 -3.72
C LEU A 884 6.63 -6.02 -2.97
N LEU A 885 5.49 -6.63 -3.30
CA LEU A 885 4.26 -6.39 -2.55
C LEU A 885 4.35 -6.94 -1.13
N ARG A 886 4.91 -8.14 -0.95
CA ARG A 886 5.06 -8.76 0.38
C ARG A 886 5.92 -7.89 1.29
N LYS A 887 6.95 -7.25 0.73
CA LYS A 887 7.78 -6.24 1.42
C LYS A 887 6.96 -5.07 1.98
N TYR A 888 5.97 -4.54 1.26
CA TYR A 888 5.24 -3.32 1.69
C TYR A 888 3.88 -3.58 2.36
N ILE A 889 3.12 -4.55 1.83
CA ILE A 889 1.74 -4.83 2.23
C ILE A 889 1.55 -6.26 2.76
N GLY A 890 2.62 -6.99 3.09
CA GLY A 890 2.54 -8.35 3.64
C GLY A 890 1.66 -8.47 4.88
N HIS A 891 1.48 -7.40 5.66
CA HIS A 891 0.60 -7.39 6.83
C HIS A 891 -0.88 -7.12 6.52
N TYR A 892 -1.26 -6.77 5.29
CA TYR A 892 -2.64 -6.40 4.95
C TYR A 892 -3.59 -7.61 4.93
N HIS A 893 -3.15 -8.77 4.45
CA HIS A 893 -4.03 -9.93 4.30
C HIS A 893 -4.62 -10.40 5.65
N SER A 894 -3.79 -10.42 6.71
CA SER A 894 -4.22 -10.82 8.05
C SER A 894 -5.25 -9.87 8.65
N ARG A 895 -5.14 -8.57 8.35
CA ARG A 895 -6.11 -7.55 8.76
C ARG A 895 -7.43 -7.64 8.02
N MET A 896 -7.39 -8.14 6.79
CA MET A 896 -8.58 -8.44 6.02
C MET A 896 -9.14 -9.83 6.32
N MET A 897 -8.53 -10.59 7.25
CA MET A 897 -8.92 -11.95 7.63
C MET A 897 -8.95 -12.93 6.45
N ILE A 898 -8.03 -12.74 5.51
CA ILE A 898 -7.83 -13.59 4.32
C ILE A 898 -6.37 -14.07 4.23
N SER A 899 -6.14 -15.08 3.40
CA SER A 899 -4.81 -15.54 3.04
C SER A 899 -4.09 -14.57 2.10
N TRP A 900 -2.76 -14.68 2.05
CA TRP A 900 -1.94 -13.93 1.09
C TRP A 900 -2.31 -14.27 -0.36
N ASP A 901 -2.63 -15.54 -0.66
CA ASP A 901 -3.04 -15.96 -1.99
C ASP A 901 -4.38 -15.35 -2.40
N GLU A 902 -5.34 -15.24 -1.48
CA GLU A 902 -6.60 -14.54 -1.71
C GLU A 902 -6.38 -13.05 -1.99
N LEU A 903 -5.47 -12.39 -1.25
CA LEU A 903 -5.08 -11.00 -1.54
C LEU A 903 -4.46 -10.88 -2.93
N MET A 904 -3.50 -11.73 -3.27
CA MET A 904 -2.83 -11.73 -4.57
C MET A 904 -3.80 -12.05 -5.72
N ALA A 905 -4.80 -12.90 -5.48
CA ALA A 905 -5.84 -13.22 -6.46
C ALA A 905 -6.65 -11.98 -6.87
N LEU A 906 -6.74 -10.93 -6.03
CA LEU A 906 -7.40 -9.68 -6.39
C LEU A 906 -6.70 -8.94 -7.55
N GLY A 907 -5.38 -9.04 -7.66
CA GLY A 907 -4.58 -8.43 -8.72
C GLY A 907 -4.09 -9.39 -9.80
N ARG A 908 -4.39 -10.69 -9.71
CA ARG A 908 -3.89 -11.72 -10.66
C ARG A 908 -4.99 -12.28 -11.55
N CYS A 909 -4.62 -12.81 -12.72
CA CYS A 909 -5.51 -13.60 -13.57
C CYS A 909 -4.93 -15.01 -13.75
N GLU A 910 -5.78 -16.04 -13.73
CA GLU A 910 -5.34 -17.41 -13.99
C GLU A 910 -4.80 -17.55 -15.42
N GLY A 911 -3.71 -18.31 -15.58
CA GLY A 911 -3.08 -18.59 -16.88
C GLY A 911 -2.02 -17.57 -17.35
N GLU A 912 -1.77 -16.49 -16.61
CA GLU A 912 -0.66 -15.57 -16.92
C GLU A 912 0.70 -16.11 -16.43
N ALA A 913 1.71 -16.03 -17.30
CA ALA A 913 3.03 -16.61 -17.07
C ALA A 913 3.87 -15.84 -16.04
N ASP A 914 3.69 -14.52 -15.93
CA ASP A 914 4.49 -13.66 -15.04
C ASP A 914 3.95 -13.62 -13.60
N ARG A 915 2.69 -14.02 -13.38
CA ARG A 915 1.99 -13.99 -12.10
C ARG A 915 2.12 -12.65 -11.37
N LYS A 916 2.29 -11.53 -12.09
CA LYS A 916 2.41 -10.21 -11.47
C LYS A 916 1.05 -9.74 -10.94
N PHE A 917 1.09 -8.87 -9.95
CA PHE A 917 -0.10 -8.23 -9.41
C PHE A 917 -0.40 -6.97 -10.22
N ASN A 918 -1.43 -7.04 -11.06
CA ASN A 918 -1.84 -5.96 -11.95
C ASN A 918 -2.83 -5.02 -11.24
N MET A 919 -2.51 -3.73 -11.24
CA MET A 919 -3.30 -2.72 -10.53
C MET A 919 -4.65 -2.44 -11.17
N SER A 920 -4.76 -2.63 -12.49
CA SER A 920 -6.04 -2.49 -13.19
C SER A 920 -6.96 -3.68 -12.96
N TYR A 921 -6.43 -4.88 -12.71
CA TYR A 921 -7.25 -6.01 -12.27
C TYR A 921 -7.78 -5.78 -10.86
N LEU A 922 -6.94 -5.26 -9.95
CA LEU A 922 -7.39 -4.86 -8.61
C LEU A 922 -8.50 -3.81 -8.72
N ALA A 923 -8.29 -2.71 -9.45
CA ALA A 923 -9.31 -1.66 -9.63
C ALA A 923 -10.62 -2.22 -10.21
N THR A 924 -10.51 -3.08 -11.22
CA THR A 924 -11.67 -3.70 -11.89
C THR A 924 -12.47 -4.60 -10.95
N ARG A 925 -11.81 -5.47 -10.17
CA ARG A 925 -12.50 -6.35 -9.20
C ARG A 925 -13.11 -5.61 -8.02
N MET A 926 -12.54 -4.45 -7.68
CA MET A 926 -12.99 -3.62 -6.56
C MET A 926 -14.02 -2.57 -6.95
N SER A 927 -14.46 -2.54 -8.21
CA SER A 927 -15.43 -1.56 -8.72
C SER A 927 -16.70 -2.23 -9.20
N GLN A 928 -17.82 -1.52 -9.05
CA GLN A 928 -19.09 -1.91 -9.65
C GLN A 928 -19.18 -1.43 -11.10
N GLU A 929 -18.78 -0.18 -11.33
CA GLU A 929 -18.83 0.46 -12.65
C GLU A 929 -17.41 0.61 -13.20
N VAL A 930 -17.20 0.13 -14.43
CA VAL A 930 -15.93 0.23 -15.14
C VAL A 930 -16.15 0.87 -16.50
N ASN A 931 -15.42 1.93 -16.80
CA ASN A 931 -15.62 2.71 -18.01
C ASN A 931 -14.33 2.88 -18.82
N GLY A 932 -14.44 2.70 -20.14
CA GLY A 932 -13.51 3.29 -21.10
C GLY A 932 -13.81 4.77 -21.35
N VAL A 933 -12.92 5.44 -22.08
CA VAL A 933 -12.94 6.91 -22.25
C VAL A 933 -13.40 7.39 -23.62
N SER A 934 -13.87 6.45 -24.43
CA SER A 934 -14.59 6.63 -25.70
C SER A 934 -15.32 5.33 -26.01
N LYS A 935 -16.27 5.35 -26.93
CA LYS A 935 -17.04 4.16 -27.33
C LYS A 935 -16.14 3.01 -27.78
N LEU A 936 -15.18 3.31 -28.66
CA LEU A 936 -14.24 2.30 -29.16
C LEU A 936 -13.29 1.82 -28.03
N HIS A 937 -12.91 2.71 -27.11
CA HIS A 937 -12.10 2.33 -25.96
C HIS A 937 -12.84 1.39 -25.00
N GLY A 938 -14.15 1.55 -24.84
CA GLY A 938 -14.99 0.60 -24.11
C GLY A 938 -14.90 -0.80 -24.71
N GLU A 939 -15.05 -0.93 -26.04
CA GLU A 939 -14.91 -2.20 -26.77
C GLU A 939 -13.50 -2.81 -26.63
N VAL A 940 -12.45 -1.98 -26.66
CA VAL A 940 -11.06 -2.42 -26.44
C VAL A 940 -10.86 -2.91 -24.99
N SER A 941 -11.40 -2.19 -24.02
CA SER A 941 -11.31 -2.51 -22.58
C SER A 941 -12.03 -3.81 -22.25
N GLN A 942 -13.22 -4.03 -22.85
CA GLN A 942 -13.92 -5.31 -22.80
C GLN A 942 -13.03 -6.46 -23.25
N GLY A 943 -12.36 -6.33 -24.39
CA GLY A 943 -11.42 -7.34 -24.88
C GLY A 943 -10.22 -7.57 -23.95
N MET A 944 -9.69 -6.50 -23.35
CA MET A 944 -8.52 -6.55 -22.48
C MET A 944 -8.80 -7.25 -21.14
N PHE A 945 -9.98 -7.00 -20.55
CA PHE A 945 -10.36 -7.53 -19.24
C PHE A 945 -11.21 -8.80 -19.30
N ASN A 946 -11.59 -9.28 -20.48
CA ASN A 946 -12.43 -10.48 -20.66
C ASN A 946 -11.95 -11.72 -19.89
N LYS A 947 -10.64 -11.90 -19.78
CA LYS A 947 -10.02 -13.01 -19.04
C LYS A 947 -10.36 -13.04 -17.54
N LEU A 948 -10.77 -11.92 -16.94
CA LEU A 948 -11.17 -11.87 -15.53
C LEU A 948 -12.53 -12.51 -15.28
N TRP A 949 -13.35 -12.71 -16.32
CA TRP A 949 -14.67 -13.33 -16.25
C TRP A 949 -14.76 -14.54 -17.19
N PRO A 950 -14.13 -15.67 -16.85
CA PRO A 950 -14.20 -16.86 -17.68
C PRO A 950 -15.65 -17.32 -17.85
N GLY A 951 -16.02 -17.63 -19.09
CA GLY A 951 -17.38 -18.06 -19.45
C GLY A 951 -18.27 -16.95 -20.01
N TYR A 952 -17.84 -15.68 -19.96
CA TYR A 952 -18.52 -14.56 -20.61
C TYR A 952 -17.83 -14.18 -21.91
N LEU A 953 -18.63 -13.75 -22.89
CA LEU A 953 -18.14 -13.06 -24.08
C LEU A 953 -17.77 -11.62 -23.72
N LYS A 954 -16.81 -11.04 -24.45
CA LYS A 954 -16.36 -9.66 -24.18
C LYS A 954 -17.51 -8.66 -24.27
N GLU A 955 -18.50 -8.91 -25.14
CA GLU A 955 -19.68 -8.06 -25.31
C GLU A 955 -20.68 -8.17 -24.14
N GLU A 956 -20.57 -9.20 -23.30
CA GLU A 956 -21.42 -9.40 -22.12
C GLU A 956 -20.84 -8.73 -20.86
N LEU A 957 -19.58 -8.28 -20.93
CA LEU A 957 -18.94 -7.62 -19.80
C LEU A 957 -19.58 -6.26 -19.56
N PHE A 958 -19.83 -5.96 -18.28
CA PHE A 958 -20.33 -4.68 -17.83
C PHE A 958 -19.21 -3.62 -17.77
N ILE A 959 -18.55 -3.42 -18.91
CA ILE A 959 -17.56 -2.37 -19.13
C ILE A 959 -18.16 -1.41 -20.15
N GLY A 960 -18.52 -0.22 -19.66
CA GLY A 960 -19.14 0.84 -20.45
C GLY A 960 -18.12 1.80 -21.04
N TYR A 961 -18.61 2.98 -21.41
CA TYR A 961 -17.77 4.10 -21.80
C TYR A 961 -18.41 5.42 -21.39
N VAL A 962 -17.55 6.37 -21.04
CA VAL A 962 -17.88 7.79 -20.93
C VAL A 962 -16.88 8.53 -21.80
N THR A 963 -17.36 9.06 -22.92
CA THR A 963 -16.49 9.80 -23.84
C THR A 963 -15.99 11.05 -23.13
N ASN A 964 -14.66 11.18 -23.01
CA ASN A 964 -14.05 12.32 -22.35
C ASN A 964 -14.52 13.64 -22.96
N GLY A 965 -14.65 14.66 -22.12
CA GLY A 965 -14.87 16.03 -22.55
C GLY A 965 -13.70 16.94 -22.20
N VAL A 966 -13.81 18.20 -22.63
CA VAL A 966 -12.83 19.26 -22.37
C VAL A 966 -13.52 20.47 -21.77
N HIS A 967 -12.83 21.16 -20.86
CA HIS A 967 -13.43 22.31 -20.17
C HIS A 967 -13.48 23.53 -21.10
N TYR A 968 -14.66 23.82 -21.65
CA TYR A 968 -14.87 24.86 -22.68
C TYR A 968 -14.26 26.23 -22.31
N PRO A 969 -14.47 26.81 -21.10
CA PRO A 969 -13.87 28.08 -20.73
C PRO A 969 -12.34 28.09 -20.74
N THR A 970 -11.68 26.93 -20.49
CA THR A 970 -10.21 26.82 -20.57
C THR A 970 -9.73 27.00 -22.02
N TRP A 971 -10.42 26.39 -22.97
CA TRP A 971 -9.90 26.13 -24.31
C TRP A 971 -10.43 27.08 -25.38
N ILE A 972 -11.63 27.63 -25.22
CA ILE A 972 -12.21 28.56 -26.19
C ILE A 972 -11.41 29.87 -26.26
N ALA A 973 -11.25 30.41 -27.47
CA ALA A 973 -10.63 31.72 -27.66
C ALA A 973 -11.61 32.85 -27.26
N PRO A 974 -11.11 33.96 -26.67
CA PRO A 974 -11.94 35.13 -26.37
C PRO A 974 -12.70 35.65 -27.59
N GLU A 975 -12.07 35.66 -28.77
CA GLU A 975 -12.72 36.06 -30.02
C GLU A 975 -13.94 35.22 -30.38
N TRP A 976 -13.86 33.90 -30.18
CA TRP A 976 -14.98 33.01 -30.43
C TRP A 976 -16.07 33.18 -29.38
N ARG A 977 -15.70 33.41 -28.12
CA ARG A 977 -16.65 33.68 -27.04
C ARG A 977 -17.53 34.90 -27.34
N GLU A 978 -16.94 35.98 -27.87
CA GLU A 978 -17.71 37.16 -28.32
C GLU A 978 -18.66 36.84 -29.47
N VAL A 979 -18.23 36.01 -30.43
CA VAL A 979 -19.12 35.56 -31.53
C VAL A 979 -20.31 34.76 -30.98
N TYR A 980 -20.09 33.86 -30.04
CA TYR A 980 -21.18 33.10 -29.42
C TYR A 980 -22.12 33.99 -28.61
N LYS A 981 -21.57 34.97 -27.88
CA LYS A 981 -22.34 35.98 -27.14
C LYS A 981 -23.23 36.80 -28.08
N GLU A 982 -22.70 37.26 -29.22
CA GLU A 982 -23.45 37.97 -30.26
C GLU A 982 -24.59 37.11 -30.84
N LEU A 983 -24.34 35.81 -31.09
CA LEU A 983 -25.31 34.89 -31.69
C LEU A 983 -26.43 34.45 -30.73
N VAL A 984 -26.09 34.25 -29.45
CA VAL A 984 -27.02 33.72 -28.45
C VAL A 984 -27.67 34.83 -27.63
N GLY A 985 -27.06 36.01 -27.57
CA GLY A 985 -27.57 37.19 -26.85
C GLY A 985 -27.29 37.16 -25.34
N THR A 986 -26.50 36.20 -24.87
CA THR A 986 -26.11 36.05 -23.46
C THR A 986 -24.70 35.46 -23.36
N ASP A 987 -24.01 35.74 -22.24
CA ASP A 987 -22.74 35.10 -21.88
C ASP A 987 -22.92 33.64 -21.45
N ASN A 988 -24.16 33.21 -21.17
CA ASN A 988 -24.48 31.87 -20.70
C ASN A 988 -24.75 30.93 -21.89
N PHE A 989 -23.70 30.25 -22.36
CA PHE A 989 -23.75 29.33 -23.48
C PHE A 989 -23.88 27.88 -22.99
N ASP A 990 -25.07 27.29 -23.13
CA ASP A 990 -25.30 25.87 -22.83
C ASP A 990 -24.82 24.99 -23.98
N GLN A 991 -23.66 24.35 -23.80
CA GLN A 991 -23.05 23.48 -24.81
C GLN A 991 -23.90 22.25 -25.13
N THR A 992 -24.82 21.86 -24.25
CA THR A 992 -25.66 20.66 -24.43
C THR A 992 -26.85 20.93 -25.36
N ASP A 993 -27.22 22.19 -25.57
CA ASP A 993 -28.32 22.58 -26.45
C ASP A 993 -27.84 22.71 -27.91
N ARG A 994 -28.19 21.70 -28.72
CA ARG A 994 -27.87 21.65 -30.16
C ARG A 994 -28.43 22.84 -30.95
N SER A 995 -29.57 23.41 -30.54
CA SER A 995 -30.19 24.52 -31.25
C SER A 995 -29.37 25.81 -31.19
N LEU A 996 -28.51 25.95 -30.17
CA LEU A 996 -27.58 27.07 -30.06
C LEU A 996 -26.43 26.93 -31.06
N TRP A 997 -25.95 25.72 -31.29
CA TRP A 997 -24.90 25.43 -32.27
C TRP A 997 -25.38 25.64 -33.71
N ASP A 998 -26.64 25.31 -34.03
CA ASP A 998 -27.22 25.51 -35.36
C ASP A 998 -27.20 26.98 -35.82
N LYS A 999 -27.17 27.94 -34.89
CA LYS A 999 -27.06 29.38 -35.21
C LYS A 999 -25.73 29.72 -35.88
N LEU A 1000 -24.67 28.93 -35.72
CA LEU A 1000 -23.39 29.13 -36.41
C LEU A 1000 -23.51 29.12 -37.93
N TYR A 1001 -24.47 28.36 -38.48
CA TYR A 1001 -24.71 28.32 -39.91
C TYR A 1001 -25.22 29.66 -40.47
N THR A 1002 -25.80 30.51 -39.62
CA THR A 1002 -26.28 31.86 -39.99
C THR A 1002 -25.19 32.93 -40.00
N LEU A 1003 -24.01 32.62 -39.44
CA LEU A 1003 -22.91 33.57 -39.33
C LEU A 1003 -22.34 33.90 -40.71
N ASP A 1004 -22.00 35.16 -40.99
CA ASP A 1004 -21.32 35.53 -42.24
C ASP A 1004 -19.93 34.86 -42.32
N ASP A 1005 -19.62 34.25 -43.47
CA ASP A 1005 -18.32 33.59 -43.70
C ASP A 1005 -17.13 34.52 -43.44
N ARG A 1006 -17.31 35.82 -43.71
CA ARG A 1006 -16.30 36.85 -43.45
C ARG A 1006 -15.93 36.94 -41.98
N LYS A 1007 -16.91 36.87 -41.07
CA LYS A 1007 -16.66 36.96 -39.62
C LYS A 1007 -15.83 35.76 -39.14
N VAL A 1008 -16.13 34.55 -39.63
CA VAL A 1008 -15.34 33.34 -39.33
C VAL A 1008 -13.90 33.49 -39.81
N TYR A 1009 -13.73 33.95 -41.06
CA TYR A 1009 -12.42 34.17 -41.66
C TYR A 1009 -11.58 35.22 -40.88
N GLU A 1010 -12.20 36.32 -40.46
CA GLU A 1010 -11.56 37.39 -39.68
C GLU A 1010 -11.10 36.88 -38.31
N VAL A 1011 -11.95 36.13 -37.59
CA VAL A 1011 -11.61 35.51 -36.29
C VAL A 1011 -10.44 34.54 -36.45
N LYS A 1012 -10.51 33.60 -37.39
CA LYS A 1012 -9.42 32.62 -37.62
C LYS A 1012 -8.12 33.28 -38.02
N THR A 1013 -8.17 34.31 -38.88
CA THR A 1013 -6.98 35.07 -39.27
C THR A 1013 -6.35 35.77 -38.07
N LYS A 1014 -7.16 36.33 -37.17
CA LYS A 1014 -6.67 36.97 -35.93
C LYS A 1014 -6.02 35.99 -34.96
N LEU A 1015 -6.63 34.81 -34.77
CA LEU A 1015 -6.07 33.74 -33.92
C LEU A 1015 -4.73 33.23 -34.47
N LYS A 1016 -4.64 33.03 -35.78
CA LYS A 1016 -3.41 32.61 -36.46
C LYS A 1016 -2.27 33.63 -36.31
N LYS A 1017 -2.56 34.92 -36.50
CA LYS A 1017 -1.60 36.01 -36.24
C LYS A 1017 -1.09 36.01 -34.80
N SER A 1018 -1.99 35.77 -33.85
CA SER A 1018 -1.64 35.70 -32.42
C SER A 1018 -0.72 34.52 -32.14
N LEU A 1019 -1.01 33.34 -32.68
CA LEU A 1019 -0.12 32.17 -32.60
C LEU A 1019 1.28 32.50 -33.16
N PHE A 1020 1.36 33.11 -34.35
CA PHE A 1020 2.67 33.39 -34.96
C PHE A 1020 3.46 34.44 -34.19
N LYS A 1021 2.80 35.42 -33.56
CA LYS A 1021 3.46 36.35 -32.64
C LYS A 1021 4.12 35.62 -31.48
N ILE A 1022 3.42 34.67 -30.86
CA ILE A 1022 3.95 33.87 -29.74
C ILE A 1022 5.08 32.94 -30.19
N ILE A 1023 4.94 32.27 -31.34
CA ILE A 1023 5.99 31.41 -31.88
C ILE A 1023 7.24 32.23 -32.20
N ARG A 1024 7.11 33.38 -32.85
CA ARG A 1024 8.24 34.28 -33.14
C ARG A 1024 8.96 34.71 -31.85
N LYS A 1025 8.20 35.07 -30.80
CA LYS A 1025 8.77 35.42 -29.48
C LYS A 1025 9.55 34.25 -28.87
N LYS A 1026 8.99 33.03 -28.86
CA LYS A 1026 9.67 31.84 -28.35
C LYS A 1026 10.94 31.51 -29.14
N LEU A 1027 10.85 31.43 -30.48
CA LEU A 1027 12.00 31.15 -31.34
C LEU A 1027 13.12 32.19 -31.18
N GLN A 1028 12.79 33.48 -31.01
CA GLN A 1028 13.79 34.52 -30.75
C GLN A 1028 14.51 34.29 -29.40
N SER A 1029 13.76 34.00 -28.34
CA SER A 1029 14.32 33.69 -27.01
C SER A 1029 15.25 32.48 -27.05
N ASP A 1030 14.80 31.38 -27.64
CA ASP A 1030 15.56 30.13 -27.72
C ASP A 1030 16.87 30.30 -28.51
N MET A 1031 16.83 31.09 -29.59
CA MET A 1031 17.99 31.36 -30.44
C MET A 1031 19.00 32.31 -29.79
N MET A 1032 18.54 33.26 -28.95
CA MET A 1032 19.41 34.10 -28.13
C MET A 1032 20.18 33.26 -27.10
N GLU A 1033 19.50 32.31 -26.45
CA GLU A 1033 20.16 31.36 -25.53
C GLU A 1033 21.17 30.44 -26.25
N LYS A 1034 20.93 30.12 -27.52
CA LYS A 1034 21.80 29.22 -28.32
C LYS A 1034 22.93 29.94 -29.07
N HIS A 1035 23.13 31.25 -28.85
CA HIS A 1035 24.15 32.09 -29.51
C HIS A 1035 24.17 31.98 -31.05
N VAL A 1036 22.99 31.80 -31.67
CA VAL A 1036 22.87 31.64 -33.12
C VAL A 1036 23.09 32.99 -33.82
N SER A 1037 23.69 32.97 -35.02
CA SER A 1037 24.03 34.20 -35.75
C SER A 1037 22.78 35.07 -36.04
N PRO A 1038 22.85 36.41 -35.88
CA PRO A 1038 21.72 37.32 -36.12
C PRO A 1038 21.11 37.21 -37.53
N ARG A 1039 21.90 36.81 -38.54
CA ARG A 1039 21.46 36.61 -39.92
C ARG A 1039 20.54 35.40 -40.07
N THR A 1040 20.88 34.29 -39.43
CA THR A 1040 20.05 33.08 -39.39
C THR A 1040 18.75 33.33 -38.60
N LEU A 1041 18.85 34.14 -37.54
CA LEU A 1041 17.75 34.62 -36.71
C LEU A 1041 16.71 35.40 -37.52
N LEU A 1042 17.14 36.31 -38.39
CA LEU A 1042 16.26 37.07 -39.29
C LEU A 1042 15.61 36.17 -40.36
N ASN A 1043 16.33 35.18 -40.89
CA ASN A 1043 15.82 34.31 -41.95
C ASN A 1043 14.71 33.35 -41.45
N ILE A 1044 14.86 32.75 -40.26
CA ILE A 1044 13.87 31.81 -39.71
C ILE A 1044 12.62 32.54 -39.18
N ALA A 1045 12.78 33.70 -38.52
CA ALA A 1045 11.66 34.48 -38.00
C ALA A 1045 10.75 35.06 -39.10
N ASN A 1046 11.30 35.27 -40.31
CA ASN A 1046 10.57 35.78 -41.47
C ASN A 1046 9.91 34.70 -42.35
N HIS A 1047 10.01 33.40 -42.02
CA HIS A 1047 9.45 32.31 -42.84
C HIS A 1047 8.03 31.83 -42.44
N LEU A 1048 7.49 32.29 -41.30
CA LEU A 1048 6.08 32.04 -40.96
C LEU A 1048 5.17 32.91 -41.84
N ASP A 1049 4.54 32.28 -42.83
CA ASP A 1049 3.65 32.94 -43.78
C ASP A 1049 2.20 32.87 -43.28
N GLU A 1050 1.63 34.05 -42.97
CA GLU A 1050 0.25 34.19 -42.50
C GLU A 1050 -0.79 33.70 -43.53
N LYS A 1051 -0.43 33.71 -44.82
CA LYS A 1051 -1.30 33.24 -45.92
C LYS A 1051 -1.17 31.74 -46.18
N ALA A 1052 -0.15 31.06 -45.63
CA ALA A 1052 0.07 29.64 -45.86
C ALA A 1052 -0.84 28.75 -45.03
N LEU A 1053 -1.36 27.66 -45.60
CA LEU A 1053 -2.09 26.64 -44.83
C LEU A 1053 -1.18 26.08 -43.74
N THR A 1054 -1.60 26.16 -42.49
CA THR A 1054 -0.81 25.79 -41.31
C THR A 1054 -1.39 24.55 -40.62
N ILE A 1055 -0.62 23.48 -40.61
CA ILE A 1055 -0.99 22.18 -40.02
C ILE A 1055 -0.24 22.01 -38.70
N GLY A 1056 -0.97 21.85 -37.60
CA GLY A 1056 -0.42 21.59 -36.27
C GLY A 1056 -0.40 20.11 -35.93
N PHE A 1057 0.70 19.67 -35.32
CA PHE A 1057 0.84 18.37 -34.67
C PHE A 1057 1.45 18.58 -33.28
N ALA A 1058 0.67 18.44 -32.21
CA ALA A 1058 1.24 18.49 -30.87
C ALA A 1058 0.66 17.48 -29.88
N ARG A 1059 1.56 16.69 -29.27
CA ARG A 1059 1.21 15.62 -28.33
C ARG A 1059 2.43 15.03 -27.63
N ARG A 1060 2.20 14.14 -26.67
CA ARG A 1060 3.25 13.25 -26.15
C ARG A 1060 3.79 12.40 -27.32
N PHE A 1061 5.10 12.39 -27.49
CA PHE A 1061 5.78 11.58 -28.50
C PHE A 1061 5.93 10.15 -27.98
N ALA A 1062 5.31 9.22 -28.71
CA ALA A 1062 5.41 7.77 -28.53
C ALA A 1062 5.26 7.11 -29.91
N THR A 1063 5.81 5.91 -30.08
CA THR A 1063 5.88 5.21 -31.38
C THR A 1063 4.52 5.05 -32.04
N TYR A 1064 3.50 4.65 -31.27
CA TYR A 1064 2.13 4.46 -31.78
C TYR A 1064 1.41 5.76 -32.17
N LYS A 1065 1.93 6.96 -31.84
CA LYS A 1065 1.35 8.24 -32.26
C LYS A 1065 1.76 8.63 -33.69
N ARG A 1066 2.72 7.92 -34.30
CA ARG A 1066 3.18 8.03 -35.70
C ARG A 1066 3.49 9.48 -36.15
N ALA A 1067 4.26 10.21 -35.35
CA ALA A 1067 4.64 11.59 -35.64
C ALA A 1067 5.48 11.75 -36.93
N SER A 1068 6.15 10.70 -37.38
CA SER A 1068 6.98 10.69 -38.59
C SER A 1068 6.27 10.18 -39.85
N LEU A 1069 4.96 9.90 -39.79
CA LEU A 1069 4.21 9.30 -40.89
C LEU A 1069 4.28 10.14 -42.19
N LEU A 1070 4.26 11.46 -42.06
CA LEU A 1070 4.43 12.44 -43.15
C LEU A 1070 5.86 12.54 -43.70
N PHE A 1071 6.84 11.83 -43.12
CA PHE A 1071 8.23 11.84 -43.56
C PHE A 1071 8.63 10.56 -44.32
N ARG A 1072 7.65 9.70 -44.64
CA ARG A 1072 7.89 8.50 -45.45
C ARG A 1072 8.17 8.85 -46.91
N ASP A 1073 7.54 9.89 -47.46
CA ASP A 1073 7.81 10.42 -48.80
C ASP A 1073 8.20 11.91 -48.73
N LEU A 1074 9.50 12.16 -48.53
CA LEU A 1074 10.04 13.51 -48.43
C LEU A 1074 9.93 14.28 -49.76
N ASP A 1075 9.97 13.61 -50.91
CA ASP A 1075 9.90 14.27 -52.22
C ASP A 1075 8.50 14.83 -52.48
N ARG A 1076 7.46 14.06 -52.14
CA ARG A 1076 6.08 14.51 -52.22
C ARG A 1076 5.77 15.59 -51.19
N LEU A 1077 6.25 15.44 -49.94
CA LEU A 1077 6.15 16.50 -48.95
C LEU A 1077 6.81 17.81 -49.44
N ALA A 1078 7.99 17.73 -50.04
CA ALA A 1078 8.71 18.89 -50.57
C ALA A 1078 7.93 19.61 -51.68
N ARG A 1079 7.23 18.87 -52.55
CA ARG A 1079 6.35 19.46 -53.57
C ARG A 1079 5.17 20.22 -52.96
N ILE A 1080 4.57 19.69 -51.89
CA ILE A 1080 3.43 20.32 -51.21
C ILE A 1080 3.84 21.61 -50.51
N VAL A 1081 4.91 21.60 -49.71
CA VAL A 1081 5.29 22.76 -48.88
C VAL A 1081 5.96 23.90 -49.67
N ASN A 1082 6.55 23.59 -50.84
CA ASN A 1082 7.23 24.57 -51.69
C ASN A 1082 6.39 25.05 -52.89
N ASN A 1083 5.08 24.77 -52.92
CA ASN A 1083 4.21 25.32 -53.95
C ASN A 1083 4.06 26.85 -53.77
N PRO A 1084 4.50 27.69 -54.73
CA PRO A 1084 4.48 29.14 -54.58
C PRO A 1084 3.07 29.74 -54.63
N GLU A 1085 2.10 29.08 -55.27
CA GLU A 1085 0.71 29.55 -55.35
C GLU A 1085 -0.13 29.08 -54.16
N ARG A 1086 0.24 27.93 -53.57
CA ARG A 1086 -0.50 27.29 -52.47
C ARG A 1086 0.45 26.83 -51.36
N PRO A 1087 1.10 27.75 -50.63
CA PRO A 1087 2.10 27.38 -49.63
C PRO A 1087 1.50 26.58 -48.45
N VAL A 1088 2.23 25.59 -47.95
CA VAL A 1088 1.83 24.79 -46.77
C VAL A 1088 2.97 24.76 -45.76
N GLN A 1089 2.63 24.82 -44.48
CA GLN A 1089 3.59 24.76 -43.38
C GLN A 1089 3.09 23.87 -42.23
N PHE A 1090 4.02 23.25 -41.53
CA PHE A 1090 3.80 22.31 -40.43
C PHE A 1090 4.43 22.83 -39.14
N ILE A 1091 3.69 22.75 -38.04
CA ILE A 1091 4.15 23.11 -36.70
C ILE A 1091 4.05 21.87 -35.80
N TYR A 1092 5.20 21.37 -35.36
CA TYR A 1092 5.34 20.26 -34.43
C TYR A 1092 5.65 20.78 -33.02
N ALA A 1093 5.03 20.19 -32.00
CA ALA A 1093 5.39 20.45 -30.60
C ALA A 1093 5.11 19.21 -29.73
N GLY A 1094 5.85 19.00 -28.65
CA GLY A 1094 5.58 17.90 -27.74
C GLY A 1094 6.80 17.38 -27.02
N LYS A 1095 6.56 16.51 -26.03
CA LYS A 1095 7.59 15.91 -25.17
C LYS A 1095 7.55 14.39 -25.27
N ALA A 1096 8.72 13.75 -25.29
CA ALA A 1096 8.85 12.30 -25.12
C ALA A 1096 9.13 11.98 -23.65
N HIS A 1097 8.71 10.81 -23.18
CA HIS A 1097 9.04 10.38 -21.82
C HIS A 1097 10.57 10.23 -21.67
N PRO A 1098 11.19 10.55 -20.50
CA PRO A 1098 12.64 10.48 -20.33
C PRO A 1098 13.25 9.10 -20.59
N HIS A 1099 12.47 8.03 -20.34
CA HIS A 1099 12.86 6.65 -20.59
C HIS A 1099 12.33 6.06 -21.92
N ASP A 1100 11.60 6.84 -22.74
CA ASP A 1100 11.10 6.39 -24.05
C ASP A 1100 12.06 6.82 -25.17
N GLY A 1101 13.09 5.99 -25.40
CA GLY A 1101 14.07 6.23 -26.45
C GLY A 1101 13.45 6.33 -27.85
N GLY A 1102 12.41 5.53 -28.14
CA GLY A 1102 11.71 5.58 -29.42
C GLY A 1102 10.96 6.90 -29.63
N GLY A 1103 10.31 7.43 -28.58
CA GLY A 1103 9.71 8.75 -28.59
C GLY A 1103 10.72 9.88 -28.81
N GLN A 1104 11.90 9.78 -28.17
CA GLN A 1104 12.99 10.76 -28.34
C GLN A 1104 13.57 10.72 -29.76
N ASP A 1105 13.71 9.52 -30.34
CA ASP A 1105 14.15 9.34 -31.72
C ASP A 1105 13.20 9.97 -32.73
N LEU A 1106 11.88 9.91 -32.47
CA LEU A 1106 10.89 10.59 -33.30
C LEU A 1106 11.05 12.11 -33.25
N ILE A 1107 11.29 12.70 -32.07
CA ILE A 1107 11.55 14.14 -31.94
C ILE A 1107 12.81 14.52 -32.73
N ARG A 1108 13.88 13.77 -32.56
CA ARG A 1108 15.14 13.96 -33.30
C ARG A 1108 14.91 13.91 -34.81
N ARG A 1109 14.14 12.92 -35.30
CA ARG A 1109 13.83 12.80 -36.73
C ARG A 1109 13.03 14.00 -37.26
N VAL A 1110 12.03 14.47 -36.52
CA VAL A 1110 11.26 15.67 -36.90
C VAL A 1110 12.18 16.89 -36.96
N PHE A 1111 13.06 17.03 -35.97
CA PHE A 1111 14.03 18.11 -35.93
C PHE A 1111 15.00 18.05 -37.12
N GLU A 1112 15.59 16.89 -37.43
CA GLU A 1112 16.45 16.70 -38.60
C GLU A 1112 15.77 17.13 -39.90
N VAL A 1113 14.52 16.70 -40.12
CA VAL A 1113 13.74 17.10 -41.31
C VAL A 1113 13.51 18.61 -41.34
N SER A 1114 13.21 19.23 -40.20
CA SER A 1114 13.00 20.69 -40.12
C SER A 1114 14.23 21.53 -40.52
N GLN A 1115 15.43 20.95 -40.42
CA GLN A 1115 16.70 21.61 -40.77
C GLN A 1115 17.12 21.41 -42.22
N MET A 1116 16.45 20.54 -43.00
CA MET A 1116 16.82 20.33 -44.41
C MET A 1116 16.47 21.57 -45.25
N PRO A 1117 17.29 21.96 -46.25
CA PRO A 1117 17.09 23.19 -47.01
C PRO A 1117 15.70 23.35 -47.65
N GLN A 1118 15.12 22.25 -48.14
CA GLN A 1118 13.80 22.23 -48.76
C GLN A 1118 12.61 22.31 -47.79
N PHE A 1119 12.86 22.18 -46.47
CA PHE A 1119 11.84 22.22 -45.41
C PHE A 1119 12.07 23.38 -44.42
N ALA A 1120 13.22 24.06 -44.50
CA ALA A 1120 13.59 25.16 -43.63
C ALA A 1120 12.51 26.25 -43.63
N GLY A 1121 11.98 26.57 -42.44
CA GLY A 1121 10.89 27.54 -42.26
C GLY A 1121 9.51 27.08 -42.74
N LYS A 1122 9.38 25.85 -43.26
CA LYS A 1122 8.11 25.21 -43.61
C LYS A 1122 7.73 24.10 -42.64
N VAL A 1123 8.70 23.39 -42.08
CA VAL A 1123 8.50 22.45 -40.96
C VAL A 1123 9.19 23.05 -39.74
N ILE A 1124 8.43 23.33 -38.68
CA ILE A 1124 8.94 24.01 -37.48
C ILE A 1124 8.67 23.14 -36.27
N PHE A 1125 9.68 22.87 -35.45
CA PHE A 1125 9.53 22.22 -34.15
C PHE A 1125 9.62 23.25 -33.02
N ILE A 1126 8.66 23.26 -32.10
CA ILE A 1126 8.62 24.16 -30.94
C ILE A 1126 8.92 23.34 -29.68
N GLU A 1127 9.94 23.76 -28.93
CA GLU A 1127 10.34 23.13 -27.68
C GLU A 1127 9.42 23.50 -26.49
N ASN A 1128 9.43 22.63 -25.48
CA ASN A 1128 8.72 22.81 -24.21
C ASN A 1128 7.21 23.06 -24.36
N TYR A 1129 6.51 22.07 -24.92
CA TYR A 1129 5.05 22.05 -25.01
C TYR A 1129 4.38 21.93 -23.62
N ASP A 1130 3.46 22.86 -23.33
CA ASP A 1130 2.67 22.97 -22.11
C ASP A 1130 1.23 23.43 -22.41
N ILE A 1131 0.39 23.62 -21.38
CA ILE A 1131 -1.02 24.03 -21.55
C ILE A 1131 -1.14 25.39 -22.24
N GLU A 1132 -0.24 26.34 -21.98
CA GLU A 1132 -0.31 27.69 -22.57
C GLU A 1132 0.02 27.65 -24.05
N LEU A 1133 1.10 26.96 -24.45
CA LEU A 1133 1.38 26.75 -25.86
C LEU A 1133 0.28 25.95 -26.55
N ALA A 1134 -0.33 24.97 -25.86
CA ALA A 1134 -1.45 24.21 -26.37
C ALA A 1134 -2.65 25.11 -26.72
N LYS A 1135 -3.03 26.05 -25.85
CA LYS A 1135 -4.12 27.02 -26.11
C LYS A 1135 -3.88 27.78 -27.42
N TYR A 1136 -2.69 28.33 -27.63
CA TYR A 1136 -2.39 29.06 -28.87
C TYR A 1136 -2.41 28.15 -30.11
N LEU A 1137 -1.87 26.94 -30.00
CA LEU A 1137 -1.80 26.00 -31.12
C LEU A 1137 -3.19 25.55 -31.57
N VAL A 1138 -4.02 25.04 -30.65
CA VAL A 1138 -5.36 24.52 -30.99
C VAL A 1138 -6.31 25.61 -31.51
N ARG A 1139 -6.07 26.88 -31.15
CA ARG A 1139 -6.83 28.05 -31.64
C ARG A 1139 -6.34 28.56 -32.99
N GLY A 1140 -5.02 28.57 -33.18
CA GLY A 1140 -4.36 29.34 -34.24
C GLY A 1140 -4.01 28.57 -35.51
N VAL A 1141 -3.84 27.24 -35.45
CA VAL A 1141 -3.59 26.46 -36.68
C VAL A 1141 -4.86 26.26 -37.49
N ASP A 1142 -4.72 25.92 -38.77
CA ASP A 1142 -5.86 25.69 -39.67
C ASP A 1142 -6.33 24.23 -39.57
N ILE A 1143 -5.39 23.29 -39.48
CA ILE A 1143 -5.65 21.85 -39.30
C ILE A 1143 -4.96 21.32 -38.06
N TRP A 1144 -5.69 20.53 -37.27
CA TRP A 1144 -5.14 19.72 -36.19
C TRP A 1144 -4.98 18.27 -36.62
N LEU A 1145 -3.74 17.84 -36.86
CA LEU A 1145 -3.41 16.52 -37.40
C LEU A 1145 -3.12 15.51 -36.29
N ASN A 1146 -3.86 14.39 -36.29
CA ASN A 1146 -3.62 13.26 -35.38
C ASN A 1146 -3.54 11.93 -36.16
N THR A 1147 -2.42 11.22 -36.08
CA THR A 1147 -2.21 9.97 -36.83
C THR A 1147 -1.93 8.75 -35.94
N PRO A 1148 -2.62 8.51 -34.81
CA PRO A 1148 -2.32 7.36 -33.96
C PRO A 1148 -2.57 6.02 -34.68
N THR A 1149 -1.87 4.97 -34.27
CA THR A 1149 -2.12 3.60 -34.70
C THR A 1149 -3.46 3.13 -34.14
N ARG A 1150 -4.38 2.68 -35.00
CA ARG A 1150 -5.69 2.16 -34.60
C ARG A 1150 -5.55 0.78 -33.90
N PRO A 1151 -6.30 0.43 -32.85
CA PRO A 1151 -7.19 1.25 -32.02
C PRO A 1151 -6.50 1.74 -30.72
N LEU A 1152 -5.26 2.24 -30.82
CA LEU A 1152 -4.42 2.56 -29.66
C LEU A 1152 -4.61 4.00 -29.17
N GLU A 1153 -5.53 4.77 -29.75
CA GLU A 1153 -5.98 6.05 -29.19
C GLU A 1153 -7.18 5.83 -28.27
N ALA A 1154 -7.00 6.06 -26.96
CA ALA A 1154 -8.10 5.91 -26.01
C ALA A 1154 -9.22 6.94 -26.25
N SER A 1155 -8.88 8.22 -26.36
CA SER A 1155 -9.84 9.30 -26.64
C SER A 1155 -9.25 10.30 -27.62
N GLY A 1156 -8.23 11.07 -27.24
CA GLY A 1156 -7.59 12.05 -28.12
C GLY A 1156 -8.23 13.46 -28.09
N THR A 1157 -8.59 13.94 -26.90
CA THR A 1157 -9.30 15.21 -26.64
C THR A 1157 -8.63 16.48 -27.17
N SER A 1158 -7.40 16.42 -27.71
CA SER A 1158 -6.79 17.58 -28.38
C SER A 1158 -7.55 18.00 -29.64
N GLY A 1159 -8.22 17.06 -30.31
CA GLY A 1159 -9.11 17.36 -31.43
C GLY A 1159 -10.32 18.19 -31.00
N GLU A 1160 -10.97 17.85 -29.89
CA GLU A 1160 -12.14 18.58 -29.35
C GLU A 1160 -11.79 20.05 -29.08
N LYS A 1161 -10.61 20.30 -28.50
CA LYS A 1161 -10.09 21.65 -28.21
C LYS A 1161 -9.83 22.47 -29.47
N ALA A 1162 -9.44 21.81 -30.56
CA ALA A 1162 -9.22 22.45 -31.85
C ALA A 1162 -10.54 22.78 -32.54
N VAL A 1163 -11.45 21.82 -32.59
CA VAL A 1163 -12.75 21.93 -33.26
C VAL A 1163 -13.58 23.09 -32.72
N MET A 1164 -13.68 23.24 -31.39
CA MET A 1164 -14.43 24.36 -30.79
C MET A 1164 -13.89 25.76 -31.15
N ASN A 1165 -12.66 25.85 -31.68
CA ASN A 1165 -12.03 27.10 -32.10
C ASN A 1165 -12.00 27.26 -33.63
N GLY A 1166 -12.82 26.48 -34.35
CA GLY A 1166 -12.88 26.47 -35.81
C GLY A 1166 -11.58 25.99 -36.47
N THR A 1167 -10.78 25.19 -35.76
CA THR A 1167 -9.64 24.46 -36.35
C THR A 1167 -10.13 23.09 -36.78
N ILE A 1168 -9.88 22.73 -38.04
CA ILE A 1168 -10.43 21.51 -38.62
C ILE A 1168 -9.61 20.31 -38.15
N HIS A 1169 -10.29 19.25 -37.71
CA HIS A 1169 -9.62 18.02 -37.30
C HIS A 1169 -9.35 17.11 -38.51
N PHE A 1170 -8.10 16.65 -38.63
CA PHE A 1170 -7.71 15.62 -39.59
C PHE A 1170 -7.09 14.45 -38.82
N SER A 1171 -7.79 13.32 -38.75
CA SER A 1171 -7.35 12.20 -37.93
C SER A 1171 -7.67 10.83 -38.51
N VAL A 1172 -7.23 9.77 -37.86
CA VAL A 1172 -7.76 8.43 -38.07
C VAL A 1172 -9.08 8.26 -37.32
N LEU A 1173 -9.99 7.41 -37.80
CA LEU A 1173 -11.19 7.02 -37.05
C LEU A 1173 -10.84 6.11 -35.86
N ASP A 1174 -10.38 6.74 -34.78
CA ASP A 1174 -10.05 6.14 -33.47
C ASP A 1174 -10.38 7.14 -32.34
N GLY A 1175 -10.45 6.65 -31.09
CA GLY A 1175 -10.84 7.47 -29.93
C GLY A 1175 -12.18 8.20 -30.11
N TRP A 1176 -12.27 9.45 -29.67
CA TRP A 1176 -13.49 10.27 -29.76
C TRP A 1176 -13.90 10.57 -31.20
N TRP A 1177 -12.95 10.56 -32.15
CA TRP A 1177 -13.23 10.92 -33.55
C TRP A 1177 -14.14 9.92 -34.24
N VAL A 1178 -14.24 8.68 -33.73
CA VAL A 1178 -15.21 7.69 -34.20
C VAL A 1178 -16.66 8.16 -33.96
N GLU A 1179 -16.87 8.91 -32.89
CA GLU A 1179 -18.18 9.41 -32.47
C GLU A 1179 -18.44 10.82 -33.01
N GLY A 1180 -17.40 11.67 -33.07
CA GLY A 1180 -17.50 13.06 -33.50
C GLY A 1180 -17.42 13.30 -35.01
N TYR A 1181 -16.88 12.36 -35.80
CA TYR A 1181 -16.70 12.59 -37.24
C TYR A 1181 -18.02 12.62 -38.01
N ARG A 1182 -18.17 13.65 -38.84
CA ARG A 1182 -19.22 13.77 -39.85
C ARG A 1182 -18.59 14.12 -41.19
N ALA A 1183 -19.20 13.65 -42.29
CA ALA A 1183 -18.76 14.04 -43.63
C ALA A 1183 -18.75 15.58 -43.77
N TYR A 1184 -17.69 16.12 -44.39
CA TYR A 1184 -17.45 17.56 -44.54
C TYR A 1184 -17.17 18.34 -43.24
N ALA A 1185 -17.04 17.67 -42.09
CA ALA A 1185 -16.66 18.26 -40.81
C ALA A 1185 -15.17 17.98 -40.50
N GLY A 1186 -14.30 18.10 -41.51
CA GLY A 1186 -12.90 17.69 -41.47
C GLY A 1186 -12.63 16.40 -42.24
N TRP A 1187 -11.48 15.77 -41.98
CA TRP A 1187 -11.01 14.62 -42.75
C TRP A 1187 -10.68 13.43 -41.84
N ALA A 1188 -10.93 12.23 -42.37
CA ALA A 1188 -10.69 11.01 -41.62
C ALA A 1188 -10.08 9.89 -42.47
N LEU A 1189 -9.05 9.21 -41.96
CA LEU A 1189 -8.57 7.96 -42.55
C LEU A 1189 -9.54 6.80 -42.24
N PRO A 1190 -9.65 5.78 -43.11
CA PRO A 1190 -10.56 4.66 -42.91
C PRO A 1190 -10.40 3.95 -41.56
N LYS A 1191 -11.53 3.54 -40.96
CA LYS A 1191 -11.56 2.82 -39.66
C LYS A 1191 -10.89 1.45 -39.73
N LYS A 1192 -11.10 0.70 -40.82
CA LYS A 1192 -10.57 -0.68 -40.98
C LYS A 1192 -9.13 -0.67 -41.47
N LYS A 1193 -8.30 -1.56 -40.91
CA LYS A 1193 -6.96 -1.84 -41.43
C LYS A 1193 -7.05 -2.69 -42.71
N THR A 1194 -6.19 -2.41 -43.67
CA THR A 1194 -6.05 -3.17 -44.92
C THR A 1194 -4.98 -4.26 -44.77
N PHE A 1195 -3.93 -4.00 -43.99
CA PHE A 1195 -2.83 -4.93 -43.78
C PHE A 1195 -2.57 -5.22 -42.29
N ALA A 1196 -2.14 -6.45 -42.00
CA ALA A 1196 -1.68 -6.83 -40.68
C ALA A 1196 -0.27 -6.30 -40.38
N ASN A 1197 0.58 -6.15 -41.40
CA ASN A 1197 1.92 -5.59 -41.26
C ASN A 1197 1.86 -4.07 -41.01
N PRO A 1198 2.35 -3.57 -39.86
CA PRO A 1198 2.30 -2.15 -39.54
C PRO A 1198 2.99 -1.24 -40.55
N ASN A 1199 4.13 -1.65 -41.12
CA ASN A 1199 4.88 -0.82 -42.08
C ASN A 1199 4.10 -0.62 -43.38
N LEU A 1200 3.49 -1.69 -43.90
CA LEU A 1200 2.65 -1.61 -45.11
C LEU A 1200 1.37 -0.79 -44.86
N GLN A 1201 0.79 -0.90 -43.65
CA GLN A 1201 -0.35 -0.06 -43.27
C GLN A 1201 0.04 1.41 -43.17
N ASP A 1202 1.24 1.72 -42.65
CA ASP A 1202 1.75 3.08 -42.59
C ASP A 1202 2.06 3.65 -43.98
N ASP A 1203 2.51 2.84 -44.94
CA ASP A 1203 2.68 3.27 -46.34
C ASP A 1203 1.35 3.68 -46.97
N ILE A 1204 0.29 2.88 -46.82
CA ILE A 1204 -1.06 3.24 -47.30
C ILE A 1204 -1.61 4.49 -46.59
N ASP A 1205 -1.49 4.54 -45.26
CA ASP A 1205 -1.99 5.66 -44.48
C ASP A 1205 -1.28 6.95 -44.90
N ALA A 1206 0.05 6.92 -45.12
CA ALA A 1206 0.80 8.05 -45.64
C ALA A 1206 0.34 8.48 -47.04
N GLU A 1207 0.22 7.53 -47.99
CA GLU A 1207 -0.31 7.80 -49.33
C GLU A 1207 -1.70 8.43 -49.31
N THR A 1208 -2.58 7.95 -48.44
CA THR A 1208 -3.93 8.48 -48.28
C THR A 1208 -3.89 9.91 -47.74
N ILE A 1209 -3.03 10.19 -46.75
CA ILE A 1209 -2.83 11.53 -46.22
C ILE A 1209 -2.34 12.49 -47.32
N TYR A 1210 -1.34 12.09 -48.12
CA TYR A 1210 -0.85 12.93 -49.21
C TYR A 1210 -1.94 13.20 -50.26
N ASN A 1211 -2.72 12.18 -50.65
CA ASN A 1211 -3.83 12.36 -51.59
C ASN A 1211 -4.87 13.36 -51.06
N MET A 1212 -5.27 13.24 -49.79
CA MET A 1212 -6.20 14.19 -49.17
C MET A 1212 -5.60 15.61 -49.12
N LEU A 1213 -4.31 15.74 -48.79
CA LEU A 1213 -3.63 17.03 -48.79
C LEU A 1213 -3.63 17.68 -50.19
N GLU A 1214 -3.23 16.95 -51.23
CA GLU A 1214 -3.07 17.48 -52.58
C GLU A 1214 -4.39 17.79 -53.29
N PHE A 1215 -5.39 16.92 -53.15
CA PHE A 1215 -6.61 16.95 -53.97
C PHE A 1215 -7.84 17.52 -53.26
N GLU A 1216 -7.86 17.56 -51.93
CA GLU A 1216 -9.02 18.03 -51.16
C GLU A 1216 -8.68 19.22 -50.26
N ILE A 1217 -7.76 19.03 -49.33
CA ILE A 1217 -7.48 19.98 -48.24
C ILE A 1217 -6.83 21.28 -48.76
N VAL A 1218 -5.71 21.17 -49.49
CA VAL A 1218 -5.00 22.36 -50.01
C VAL A 1218 -5.89 23.11 -51.00
N PRO A 1219 -6.56 22.46 -51.98
CA PRO A 1219 -7.53 23.16 -52.84
C PRO A 1219 -8.63 23.89 -52.07
N ALA A 1220 -9.24 23.26 -51.07
CA ALA A 1220 -10.32 23.86 -50.28
C ALA A 1220 -9.85 25.12 -49.52
N PHE A 1221 -8.66 25.11 -48.90
CA PHE A 1221 -8.12 26.28 -48.19
C PHE A 1221 -7.88 27.49 -49.11
N TYR A 1222 -7.46 27.24 -50.35
CA TYR A 1222 -7.14 28.28 -51.34
C TYR A 1222 -8.33 28.64 -52.26
N SER A 1223 -9.55 28.21 -51.94
CA SER A 1223 -10.79 28.41 -52.72
C SER A 1223 -11.38 29.84 -52.58
N PHE A 1224 -10.54 30.87 -52.71
CA PHE A 1224 -10.95 32.26 -52.49
C PHE A 1224 -11.98 32.75 -53.52
N ASN A 1225 -13.06 33.36 -53.03
CA ASN A 1225 -14.03 34.08 -53.86
C ASN A 1225 -13.52 35.48 -54.25
N ASN A 1226 -14.33 36.24 -55.00
CA ASN A 1226 -14.00 37.62 -55.44
C ASN A 1226 -13.79 38.62 -54.28
N GLN A 1227 -14.21 38.28 -53.06
CA GLN A 1227 -14.03 39.08 -51.85
C GLN A 1227 -12.81 38.63 -51.02
N GLY A 1228 -12.06 37.62 -51.50
CA GLY A 1228 -10.88 37.09 -50.81
C GLY A 1228 -11.21 36.15 -49.65
N ILE A 1229 -12.38 35.50 -49.65
CA ILE A 1229 -12.82 34.56 -48.59
C ILE A 1229 -12.87 33.12 -49.16
N PRO A 1230 -12.28 32.13 -48.49
CA PRO A 1230 -12.29 30.73 -48.94
C PRO A 1230 -13.59 30.03 -48.51
N VAL A 1231 -14.67 30.22 -49.27
CA VAL A 1231 -16.03 29.80 -48.89
C VAL A 1231 -16.14 28.30 -48.62
N GLU A 1232 -15.48 27.46 -49.43
CA GLU A 1232 -15.45 26.01 -49.23
C GLU A 1232 -14.80 25.65 -47.88
N TRP A 1233 -13.66 26.28 -47.56
CA TRP A 1233 -12.97 26.09 -46.28
C TRP A 1233 -13.83 26.51 -45.08
N ILE A 1234 -14.48 27.67 -45.17
CA ILE A 1234 -15.36 28.16 -44.09
C ILE A 1234 -16.57 27.24 -43.90
N SER A 1235 -17.10 26.65 -44.98
CA SER A 1235 -18.18 25.67 -44.88
C SER A 1235 -17.79 24.43 -44.08
N HIS A 1236 -16.54 23.98 -44.21
CA HIS A 1236 -16.00 22.90 -43.37
C HIS A 1236 -15.88 23.33 -41.91
N ILE A 1237 -15.37 24.53 -41.63
CA ILE A 1237 -15.27 25.06 -40.26
C ILE A 1237 -16.65 25.12 -39.58
N LYS A 1238 -17.71 25.53 -40.29
CA LYS A 1238 -19.06 25.59 -39.72
C LYS A 1238 -19.69 24.22 -39.47
N ASN A 1239 -19.27 23.20 -40.22
CA ASN A 1239 -19.75 21.82 -40.08
C ASN A 1239 -18.99 21.01 -39.03
N THR A 1240 -17.73 21.38 -38.80
CA THR A 1240 -16.85 20.91 -37.72
C THR A 1240 -17.34 21.42 -36.38
#